data_AF-A0A0D6EJD6-F1
#
_entry.id   AF-A0A0D6EJD6-F1
#
_cell.length_a   1.000
_cell.length_b   1.000
_cell.length_c   1.000
_cell.angle_alpha   90.00
_cell.angle_beta   90.00
_cell.angle_gamma   90.00
#
_symmetry.space_group_name_H-M   'P 1'
#
loop_
_entity.id
_entity.type
_entity.pdbx_description
1 polymer ?
#
loop_
_entity_poly.entity_id
_entity_poly.type
_entity_poly.pdbx_seq_one_letter_code
_entity_poly.pdbx_strand_id
1 'polypeptide(L)'
;MPDYSIKSVPTTPFDDQKPGTSGLRKRFARLPSLACFACRADRTSLHRTVIFQKEHYTENFIQSILASIPGGAAGSTLVVGGDGRFYSPEVIQKIIKLSAGNGVKKLIVGQSGIFSTPAVSHVIRSTKSTGGILLTASHNPGGPKADFGIKYNMENGGPAPEGVTDKIFEVSKTLKEYKLVDLPDADLSKLGEVELGPIKLEIIDSIKPYVALLKSIFDFRAIKSYLNGEPSVSVLFDGLSGVTGPYAHEIFVSELGLPESAVQNCVPSPDFNGGHPDPNLTYAHSLVEEVEKRNITFGAASDGDGDRNMIYGKGAFVTPSDSVAIIADWAECIPYFKDGGVKGLARSMPTSGAIDLVAKAKGFECFEVPTGWKFFGNLMDAGRLSICGEESFGTGSDHIREKDGLWAVVAWLNILAAADKRGIKGIKGVLMDHYQKYGRTFFSRYDYEEVESEHATAVMKALEDAFGAPSFVGSSLTASSSSTSFRVAEASNFSYTDPIDHSVSKNQGLFVRFEDGSRIVFRLSGTGSSGATIRLYVEKYSKDEKEYGRDTQEGLKPLIEVALALSKLVELTGRKEPTVITAAGLELLAHAIAGPDSARANDRLCALVHAGNPAVLHTSSLLSPGMSEVTVRSPLLVSADPLPSPSYGTVSLPALPASSTASMASRDPPEASTSSRLASRSDLTQGPPSPSRVGFAAPPPPPDLSRSPSPSPAQRPGSVLRQRNGKQRSRDEPERRDGWAVRFKDQLPQMAFELENKGSVARDHLAGERTFLAWLRSSLSLASIGIAITQLFRLPSTTTTGTHSSSSPTSSLSANLTAALAPLLSAYPQLTALQSVLESQQAEFAAAVAAVAAAGNSTKYRYLGKPIGGTLIALALVFLLLVCADALAVHVPAVTAERRVCELLRRRHHGRRLRRDPGDEVSIRSTLQA
;
A
#
# COMPACT_ATOMS: atom_id res chain seq x y z
N MET A 1 -15.87 -27.27 -39.75
CA MET A 1 -15.50 -26.17 -38.83
C MET A 1 -15.36 -26.78 -37.44
N PRO A 2 -14.54 -26.24 -36.53
CA PRO A 2 -14.60 -26.63 -35.12
C PRO A 2 -16.03 -26.45 -34.58
N ASP A 3 -16.50 -27.42 -33.80
CA ASP A 3 -17.83 -27.36 -33.17
C ASP A 3 -17.76 -26.50 -31.90
N TYR A 4 -18.22 -25.26 -32.00
CA TYR A 4 -18.28 -24.32 -30.88
C TYR A 4 -19.56 -24.52 -30.05
N SER A 5 -19.81 -25.76 -29.63
CA SER A 5 -20.95 -26.12 -28.79
C SER A 5 -20.78 -25.59 -27.36
N ILE A 6 -21.88 -25.12 -26.77
CA ILE A 6 -21.91 -24.64 -25.38
C ILE A 6 -21.87 -25.86 -24.45
N LYS A 7 -20.87 -25.88 -23.56
CA LYS A 7 -20.71 -26.91 -22.53
C LYS A 7 -21.23 -26.35 -21.19
N SER A 8 -22.21 -27.01 -20.59
CA SER A 8 -22.53 -26.84 -19.16
C SER A 8 -21.59 -27.72 -18.35
N VAL A 9 -20.84 -27.11 -17.43
CA VAL A 9 -19.90 -27.81 -16.53
C VAL A 9 -20.50 -27.79 -15.12
N PRO A 10 -20.79 -28.96 -14.51
CA PRO A 10 -21.25 -29.04 -13.13
C PRO A 10 -20.23 -28.46 -12.15
N THR A 11 -20.71 -27.85 -11.07
CA THR A 11 -19.89 -27.24 -10.02
C THR A 11 -20.59 -27.30 -8.66
N THR A 12 -19.81 -27.07 -7.61
CA THR A 12 -20.31 -26.86 -6.24
C THR A 12 -20.18 -25.36 -5.91
N PRO A 13 -21.16 -24.73 -5.24
CA PRO A 13 -21.09 -23.31 -4.87
C PRO A 13 -20.02 -23.04 -3.79
N PHE A 14 -19.66 -21.76 -3.63
CA PHE A 14 -18.72 -21.29 -2.61
C PHE A 14 -19.37 -20.22 -1.73
N ASP A 15 -19.38 -20.44 -0.41
CA ASP A 15 -20.01 -19.53 0.57
C ASP A 15 -19.28 -18.20 0.76
N ASP A 16 -18.03 -18.09 0.30
CA ASP A 16 -17.14 -16.96 0.58
C ASP A 16 -17.01 -15.96 -0.60
N GLN A 17 -17.81 -16.11 -1.66
CA GLN A 17 -17.72 -15.29 -2.88
C GLN A 17 -18.49 -13.95 -2.82
N LYS A 18 -18.66 -13.35 -1.63
CA LYS A 18 -19.30 -12.03 -1.51
C LYS A 18 -18.36 -10.91 -2.04
N PRO A 19 -18.77 -10.10 -3.04
CA PRO A 19 -18.01 -8.92 -3.44
C PRO A 19 -17.98 -7.89 -2.31
N GLY A 20 -16.82 -7.27 -2.08
CA GLY A 20 -16.71 -6.10 -1.21
C GLY A 20 -17.03 -4.80 -1.97
N THR A 21 -16.83 -3.66 -1.30
CA THR A 21 -17.00 -2.30 -1.88
C THR A 21 -16.13 -2.01 -3.12
N SER A 22 -15.17 -2.88 -3.43
CA SER A 22 -14.24 -2.73 -4.55
C SER A 22 -13.84 -4.10 -5.11
N GLY A 23 -14.84 -4.94 -5.38
CA GLY A 23 -14.71 -6.28 -5.97
C GLY A 23 -14.54 -7.42 -4.95
N LEU A 24 -14.54 -8.66 -5.43
CA LEU A 24 -14.14 -9.82 -4.65
C LEU A 24 -12.61 -9.82 -4.53
N ARG A 25 -12.08 -9.89 -3.30
CA ARG A 25 -10.64 -9.93 -3.02
C ARG A 25 -10.34 -10.99 -1.97
N LYS A 26 -9.12 -11.55 -1.99
CA LYS A 26 -8.61 -12.47 -0.97
C LYS A 26 -7.17 -12.04 -0.63
N ARG A 27 -6.90 -11.66 0.63
CA ARG A 27 -5.63 -11.00 1.07
C ARG A 27 -4.47 -11.96 1.41
N PHE A 28 -3.70 -11.78 2.49
CA PHE A 28 -2.87 -12.85 3.13
C PHE A 28 -3.38 -13.19 4.54
N ALA A 29 -3.43 -14.46 4.96
CA ALA A 29 -3.98 -14.86 6.27
C ALA A 29 -2.97 -15.68 7.08
N ARG A 30 -2.49 -15.11 8.20
CA ARG A 30 -1.85 -15.87 9.27
C ARG A 30 -2.93 -16.59 10.08
N LEU A 31 -2.85 -17.92 10.16
CA LEU A 31 -3.64 -18.69 11.11
C LEU A 31 -3.22 -18.32 12.55
N PRO A 32 -4.17 -18.10 13.48
CA PRO A 32 -3.85 -17.86 14.88
C PRO A 32 -3.11 -19.06 15.47
N SER A 33 -2.14 -18.81 16.34
CA SER A 33 -1.13 -19.79 16.76
C SER A 33 -1.60 -20.85 17.76
N LEU A 34 -2.87 -20.84 18.16
CA LEU A 34 -3.45 -21.70 19.20
C LEU A 34 -4.76 -22.39 18.78
N ALA A 35 -4.72 -23.23 17.74
CA ALA A 35 -5.76 -24.24 17.53
C ALA A 35 -5.18 -25.53 16.93
N CYS A 36 -5.63 -26.68 17.46
CA CYS A 36 -5.34 -28.05 17.03
C CYS A 36 -3.87 -28.53 17.11
N PHE A 37 -3.54 -29.25 18.20
CA PHE A 37 -2.30 -30.02 18.33
C PHE A 37 -2.39 -31.46 17.77
N ALA A 38 -3.54 -31.84 17.20
CA ALA A 38 -3.92 -33.23 16.91
C ALA A 38 -3.90 -33.63 15.42
N CYS A 39 -3.55 -32.73 14.49
CA CYS A 39 -3.37 -33.06 13.07
C CYS A 39 -1.97 -32.65 12.60
N ARG A 40 -1.08 -33.64 12.42
CA ARG A 40 0.23 -33.50 11.76
C ARG A 40 0.17 -34.03 10.33
N ALA A 41 -0.72 -33.45 9.52
CA ALA A 41 -0.68 -33.49 8.07
C ALA A 41 -1.32 -32.20 7.55
N ASP A 42 -0.72 -31.62 6.51
CA ASP A 42 -1.12 -30.36 5.87
C ASP A 42 -1.20 -29.10 6.76
N ARG A 43 -0.05 -28.42 6.90
CA ARG A 43 0.01 -26.98 7.20
C ARG A 43 0.48 -26.20 5.98
N THR A 44 -0.18 -26.36 4.84
CA THR A 44 0.03 -25.44 3.72
C THR A 44 -0.56 -24.07 4.07
N SER A 45 0.30 -23.05 4.04
CA SER A 45 -0.11 -21.67 4.19
C SER A 45 -1.03 -21.27 3.03
N LEU A 46 -2.24 -20.80 3.33
CA LEU A 46 -3.23 -20.40 2.33
C LEU A 46 -2.88 -19.02 1.74
N HIS A 47 -1.95 -19.01 0.80
CA HIS A 47 -1.63 -17.88 -0.05
C HIS A 47 -2.79 -17.63 -1.02
N ARG A 48 -3.30 -16.40 -1.21
CA ARG A 48 -4.71 -16.27 -1.64
C ARG A 48 -4.98 -16.08 -3.13
N THR A 49 -3.97 -15.81 -3.96
CA THR A 49 -4.08 -16.09 -5.41
C THR A 49 -4.38 -17.57 -5.65
N VAL A 50 -3.85 -18.50 -4.84
CA VAL A 50 -4.15 -19.94 -4.99
C VAL A 50 -5.61 -20.29 -4.71
N ILE A 51 -6.38 -19.40 -4.05
CA ILE A 51 -7.84 -19.57 -3.91
C ILE A 51 -8.52 -19.39 -5.28
N PHE A 52 -8.13 -18.38 -6.06
CA PHE A 52 -8.64 -18.18 -7.43
C PHE A 52 -8.13 -19.24 -8.42
N GLN A 53 -7.06 -19.94 -8.09
CA GLN A 53 -6.55 -21.11 -8.83
C GLN A 53 -7.20 -22.43 -8.42
N LYS A 54 -8.03 -22.47 -7.35
CA LYS A 54 -8.84 -23.65 -7.04
C LYS A 54 -9.80 -23.92 -8.20
N GLU A 55 -10.02 -25.19 -8.47
CA GLU A 55 -10.95 -25.66 -9.49
C GLU A 55 -12.35 -25.04 -9.29
N HIS A 56 -12.93 -24.57 -10.40
CA HIS A 56 -14.20 -23.85 -10.50
C HIS A 56 -14.32 -22.53 -9.71
N TYR A 57 -13.36 -22.11 -8.88
CA TYR A 57 -13.54 -20.93 -8.02
C TYR A 57 -13.72 -19.64 -8.83
N THR A 58 -12.83 -19.41 -9.80
CA THR A 58 -12.89 -18.22 -10.65
C THR A 58 -14.05 -18.31 -11.65
N GLU A 59 -14.30 -19.50 -12.18
CA GLU A 59 -15.37 -19.80 -13.13
C GLU A 59 -16.75 -19.54 -12.51
N ASN A 60 -16.99 -20.00 -11.28
CA ASN A 60 -18.23 -19.75 -10.54
C ASN A 60 -18.47 -18.25 -10.32
N PHE A 61 -17.42 -17.49 -9.99
CA PHE A 61 -17.56 -16.06 -9.72
C PHE A 61 -17.85 -15.27 -11.01
N ILE A 62 -17.14 -15.56 -12.11
CA ILE A 62 -17.42 -14.96 -13.42
C ILE A 62 -18.82 -15.34 -13.91
N GLN A 63 -19.23 -16.60 -13.76
CA GLN A 63 -20.58 -17.05 -14.11
C GLN A 63 -21.64 -16.30 -13.27
N SER A 64 -21.37 -16.04 -12.00
CA SER A 64 -22.26 -15.28 -11.11
C SER A 64 -22.35 -13.80 -11.50
N ILE A 65 -21.24 -13.19 -11.96
CA ILE A 65 -21.25 -11.86 -12.59
C ILE A 65 -22.15 -11.87 -13.84
N LEU A 66 -21.89 -12.75 -14.80
CA LEU A 66 -22.63 -12.83 -16.07
C LEU A 66 -24.13 -13.08 -15.86
N ALA A 67 -24.50 -13.93 -14.90
CA ALA A 67 -25.89 -14.20 -14.53
C ALA A 67 -26.58 -13.06 -13.75
N SER A 68 -25.82 -12.07 -13.28
CA SER A 68 -26.32 -10.92 -12.51
C SER A 68 -26.30 -9.59 -13.29
N ILE A 69 -25.88 -9.61 -14.56
CA ILE A 69 -25.99 -8.46 -15.47
C ILE A 69 -27.48 -8.08 -15.62
N PRO A 70 -27.90 -6.82 -15.40
CA PRO A 70 -29.26 -6.38 -15.67
C PRO A 70 -29.65 -6.64 -17.14
N GLY A 71 -30.77 -7.33 -17.37
CA GLY A 71 -31.18 -7.79 -18.71
C GLY A 71 -30.49 -9.08 -19.20
N GLY A 72 -29.46 -9.56 -18.49
CA GLY A 72 -28.71 -10.78 -18.80
C GLY A 72 -27.47 -10.55 -19.68
N ALA A 73 -26.58 -11.55 -19.71
CA ALA A 73 -25.33 -11.49 -20.48
C ALA A 73 -25.52 -11.59 -22.02
N ALA A 74 -26.63 -12.15 -22.49
CA ALA A 74 -26.86 -12.40 -23.90
C ALA A 74 -26.93 -11.10 -24.72
N GLY A 75 -26.11 -10.97 -25.76
CA GLY A 75 -26.03 -9.77 -26.60
C GLY A 75 -25.21 -8.61 -26.02
N SER A 76 -24.75 -8.72 -24.76
CA SER A 76 -23.97 -7.67 -24.08
C SER A 76 -22.60 -7.41 -24.73
N THR A 77 -22.04 -6.23 -24.43
CA THR A 77 -20.63 -5.90 -24.73
C THR A 77 -19.94 -5.55 -23.42
N LEU A 78 -18.82 -6.20 -23.11
CA LEU A 78 -18.10 -6.01 -21.84
C LEU A 78 -16.65 -5.58 -22.09
N VAL A 79 -16.14 -4.68 -21.25
CA VAL A 79 -14.72 -4.29 -21.23
C VAL A 79 -13.97 -5.17 -20.22
N VAL A 80 -12.78 -5.66 -20.57
CA VAL A 80 -11.99 -6.55 -19.71
C VAL A 80 -10.52 -6.13 -19.68
N GLY A 81 -9.92 -6.13 -18.51
CA GLY A 81 -8.49 -5.85 -18.34
C GLY A 81 -8.13 -5.77 -16.87
N GLY A 82 -6.90 -5.36 -16.55
CA GLY A 82 -6.46 -5.29 -15.16
C GLY A 82 -5.09 -4.66 -14.99
N ASP A 83 -4.58 -4.77 -13.76
CA ASP A 83 -3.33 -4.13 -13.36
C ASP A 83 -2.04 -4.88 -13.75
N GLY A 84 -2.18 -6.01 -14.46
CA GLY A 84 -1.07 -6.85 -14.88
C GLY A 84 -0.57 -7.81 -13.79
N ARG A 85 -1.19 -7.85 -12.59
CA ARG A 85 -0.79 -8.80 -11.54
C ARG A 85 -0.86 -10.25 -12.03
N PHE A 86 -0.04 -11.10 -11.42
CA PHE A 86 0.04 -12.53 -11.67
C PHE A 86 -1.35 -13.19 -11.69
N TYR A 87 -1.53 -14.19 -12.57
CA TYR A 87 -2.78 -14.89 -12.89
C TYR A 87 -3.81 -14.08 -13.73
N SER A 88 -3.58 -12.79 -14.02
CA SER A 88 -4.52 -12.01 -14.84
C SER A 88 -4.68 -12.52 -16.29
N PRO A 89 -3.61 -12.86 -17.04
CA PRO A 89 -3.75 -13.37 -18.41
C PRO A 89 -4.60 -14.64 -18.50
N GLU A 90 -4.40 -15.58 -17.56
CA GLU A 90 -5.13 -16.84 -17.48
C GLU A 90 -6.63 -16.61 -17.18
N VAL A 91 -6.93 -15.66 -16.29
CA VAL A 91 -8.33 -15.29 -15.98
C VAL A 91 -9.00 -14.58 -17.16
N ILE A 92 -8.29 -13.79 -17.97
CA ILE A 92 -8.85 -13.22 -19.21
C ILE A 92 -9.29 -14.32 -20.17
N GLN A 93 -8.49 -15.39 -20.36
CA GLN A 93 -8.90 -16.53 -21.21
C GLN A 93 -10.14 -17.24 -20.65
N LYS A 94 -10.27 -17.36 -19.32
CA LYS A 94 -11.50 -17.89 -18.68
C LYS A 94 -12.70 -16.99 -18.95
N ILE A 95 -12.56 -15.66 -18.81
CA ILE A 95 -13.62 -14.69 -19.11
C ILE A 95 -14.08 -14.84 -20.56
N ILE A 96 -13.17 -14.92 -21.54
CA ILE A 96 -13.51 -15.10 -22.96
C ILE A 96 -14.38 -16.34 -23.18
N LYS A 97 -14.00 -17.50 -22.62
CA LYS A 97 -14.70 -18.79 -22.79
C LYS A 97 -16.07 -18.80 -22.10
N LEU A 98 -16.17 -18.22 -20.90
CA LEU A 98 -17.41 -18.11 -20.13
C LEU A 98 -18.39 -17.10 -20.75
N SER A 99 -17.89 -15.95 -21.21
CA SER A 99 -18.66 -14.94 -21.93
C SER A 99 -19.27 -15.51 -23.21
N ALA A 100 -18.50 -16.27 -23.98
CA ALA A 100 -19.01 -17.00 -25.15
C ALA A 100 -20.11 -18.01 -24.79
N GLY A 101 -19.92 -18.80 -23.72
CA GLY A 101 -20.92 -19.76 -23.22
C GLY A 101 -22.21 -19.12 -22.69
N ASN A 102 -22.17 -17.83 -22.34
CA ASN A 102 -23.31 -17.05 -21.85
C ASN A 102 -23.88 -16.08 -22.91
N GLY A 103 -23.43 -16.16 -24.16
CA GLY A 103 -23.96 -15.37 -25.28
C GLY A 103 -23.57 -13.90 -25.31
N VAL A 104 -22.50 -13.51 -24.61
CA VAL A 104 -21.91 -12.16 -24.72
C VAL A 104 -21.46 -11.95 -26.18
N LYS A 105 -21.84 -10.80 -26.77
CA LYS A 105 -21.59 -10.53 -28.19
C LYS A 105 -20.17 -10.08 -28.47
N LYS A 106 -19.64 -9.18 -27.63
CA LYS A 106 -18.32 -8.57 -27.81
C LYS A 106 -17.58 -8.38 -26.49
N LEU A 107 -16.27 -8.65 -26.50
CA LEU A 107 -15.35 -8.25 -25.45
C LEU A 107 -14.37 -7.21 -26.00
N ILE A 108 -14.16 -6.12 -25.26
CA ILE A 108 -13.13 -5.11 -25.52
C ILE A 108 -12.03 -5.31 -24.49
N VAL A 109 -10.81 -5.62 -24.91
CA VAL A 109 -9.72 -6.03 -24.03
C VAL A 109 -8.52 -5.11 -24.21
N GLY A 110 -7.92 -4.66 -23.10
CA GLY A 110 -6.68 -3.89 -23.15
C GLY A 110 -5.52 -4.75 -23.65
N GLN A 111 -4.61 -4.18 -24.45
CA GLN A 111 -3.45 -4.89 -24.98
C GLN A 111 -2.65 -5.59 -23.86
N SER A 112 -2.32 -6.86 -24.07
CA SER A 112 -1.68 -7.76 -23.09
C SER A 112 -2.45 -7.92 -21.76
N GLY A 113 -3.73 -7.54 -21.71
CA GLY A 113 -4.55 -7.48 -20.50
C GLY A 113 -4.34 -6.23 -19.64
N ILE A 114 -3.42 -5.33 -20.01
CA ILE A 114 -3.09 -4.12 -19.25
C ILE A 114 -4.15 -3.05 -19.50
N PHE A 115 -4.87 -2.66 -18.45
CA PHE A 115 -5.97 -1.69 -18.54
C PHE A 115 -6.23 -1.06 -17.17
N SER A 116 -5.96 0.24 -17.01
CA SER A 116 -6.21 0.91 -15.73
C SER A 116 -7.71 1.03 -15.43
N THR A 117 -8.07 1.04 -14.15
CA THR A 117 -9.48 1.21 -13.71
C THR A 117 -10.12 2.50 -14.27
N PRO A 118 -9.42 3.67 -14.27
CA PRO A 118 -9.93 4.86 -14.94
C PRO A 118 -10.15 4.70 -16.44
N ALA A 119 -9.21 4.05 -17.15
CA ALA A 119 -9.31 3.84 -18.59
C ALA A 119 -10.43 2.85 -18.96
N VAL A 120 -10.66 1.81 -18.16
CA VAL A 120 -11.83 0.92 -18.31
C VAL A 120 -13.12 1.71 -18.12
N SER A 121 -13.23 2.55 -17.08
CA SER A 121 -14.40 3.41 -16.85
C SER A 121 -14.67 4.34 -18.03
N HIS A 122 -13.62 4.96 -18.58
CA HIS A 122 -13.70 5.78 -19.80
C HIS A 122 -14.19 4.97 -21.02
N VAL A 123 -13.61 3.81 -21.29
CA VAL A 123 -13.95 3.01 -22.48
C VAL A 123 -15.36 2.42 -22.40
N ILE A 124 -15.83 1.99 -21.21
CA ILE A 124 -17.23 1.58 -21.03
C ILE A 124 -18.17 2.71 -21.47
N ARG A 125 -17.91 3.94 -21.01
CA ARG A 125 -18.72 5.14 -21.29
C ARG A 125 -18.67 5.58 -22.75
N SER A 126 -17.49 5.60 -23.36
CA SER A 126 -17.30 6.06 -24.74
C SER A 126 -17.83 5.06 -25.78
N THR A 127 -17.75 3.76 -25.50
CA THR A 127 -18.28 2.69 -26.37
C THR A 127 -19.72 2.29 -26.05
N LYS A 128 -20.30 2.80 -24.95
CA LYS A 128 -21.62 2.40 -24.42
C LYS A 128 -21.71 0.89 -24.18
N SER A 129 -20.66 0.33 -23.58
CA SER A 129 -20.62 -1.08 -23.17
C SER A 129 -21.55 -1.33 -21.99
N THR A 130 -22.06 -2.56 -21.86
CA THR A 130 -22.97 -3.00 -20.79
C THR A 130 -22.29 -2.99 -19.40
N GLY A 131 -20.97 -3.03 -19.36
CA GLY A 131 -20.17 -3.00 -18.14
C GLY A 131 -18.74 -3.47 -18.40
N GLY A 132 -18.03 -3.86 -17.35
CA GLY A 132 -16.70 -4.45 -17.47
C GLY A 132 -16.24 -5.25 -16.27
N ILE A 133 -15.31 -6.18 -16.49
CA ILE A 133 -14.71 -7.05 -15.48
C ILE A 133 -13.23 -6.66 -15.34
N LEU A 134 -12.83 -6.19 -14.16
CA LEU A 134 -11.48 -5.69 -13.92
C LEU A 134 -10.71 -6.65 -13.00
N LEU A 135 -9.53 -7.06 -13.44
CA LEU A 135 -8.65 -7.99 -12.73
C LEU A 135 -7.64 -7.20 -11.90
N THR A 136 -8.01 -6.96 -10.65
CA THR A 136 -7.23 -6.11 -9.76
C THR A 136 -7.67 -6.29 -8.30
N ALA A 137 -6.71 -6.14 -7.38
CA ALA A 137 -6.96 -5.88 -5.97
C ALA A 137 -6.48 -4.47 -5.55
N SER A 138 -6.34 -3.53 -6.48
CA SER A 138 -5.85 -2.16 -6.26
C SER A 138 -4.53 -2.19 -5.50
N HIS A 139 -4.34 -1.36 -4.48
CA HIS A 139 -3.18 -1.30 -3.59
C HIS A 139 -2.66 -2.62 -3.00
N ASN A 140 -3.45 -3.70 -2.98
CA ASN A 140 -3.03 -4.99 -2.44
C ASN A 140 -1.87 -5.63 -3.26
N PRO A 141 -0.87 -6.27 -2.61
CA PRO A 141 0.32 -6.80 -3.26
C PRO A 141 0.00 -7.97 -4.22
N GLY A 142 0.86 -8.18 -5.22
CA GLY A 142 0.67 -9.12 -6.31
C GLY A 142 1.62 -10.33 -6.25
N GLY A 143 1.47 -11.24 -7.20
CA GLY A 143 2.30 -12.43 -7.33
C GLY A 143 1.63 -13.73 -6.86
N PRO A 144 2.25 -14.91 -7.14
CA PRO A 144 1.65 -16.23 -6.93
C PRO A 144 1.28 -16.53 -5.46
N LYS A 145 1.87 -15.78 -4.54
CA LYS A 145 1.72 -15.95 -3.09
C LYS A 145 0.92 -14.84 -2.39
N ALA A 146 0.51 -13.82 -3.13
CA ALA A 146 -0.17 -12.63 -2.61
C ALA A 146 -1.63 -12.55 -3.12
N ASP A 147 -2.12 -11.33 -3.32
CA ASP A 147 -3.54 -11.02 -3.44
C ASP A 147 -3.99 -10.92 -4.90
N PHE A 148 -5.14 -11.52 -5.19
CA PHE A 148 -5.86 -11.37 -6.46
C PHE A 148 -7.28 -10.85 -6.20
N GLY A 149 -7.87 -10.22 -7.22
CA GLY A 149 -9.21 -9.66 -7.10
C GLY A 149 -9.90 -9.46 -8.45
N ILE A 150 -11.23 -9.45 -8.40
CA ILE A 150 -12.11 -9.26 -9.55
C ILE A 150 -13.16 -8.20 -9.18
N LYS A 151 -13.13 -7.04 -9.84
CA LYS A 151 -14.18 -6.01 -9.79
C LYS A 151 -15.17 -6.22 -10.94
N TYR A 152 -16.39 -5.72 -10.78
CA TYR A 152 -17.37 -5.59 -11.86
C TYR A 152 -17.95 -4.17 -11.87
N ASN A 153 -17.93 -3.54 -13.04
CA ASN A 153 -18.42 -2.19 -13.27
C ASN A 153 -19.63 -2.22 -14.23
N MET A 154 -20.56 -1.29 -14.04
CA MET A 154 -21.82 -1.17 -14.78
C MET A 154 -21.68 -0.33 -16.06
N GLU A 155 -22.74 -0.23 -16.85
CA GLU A 155 -22.82 0.56 -18.09
C GLU A 155 -22.50 2.06 -17.94
N ASN A 156 -22.68 2.64 -16.74
CA ASN A 156 -22.27 4.02 -16.46
C ASN A 156 -20.73 4.16 -16.35
N GLY A 157 -19.99 3.05 -16.28
CA GLY A 157 -18.54 2.94 -16.11
C GLY A 157 -18.09 2.73 -14.66
N GLY A 158 -18.99 2.75 -13.68
CA GLY A 158 -18.66 2.75 -12.25
C GLY A 158 -18.87 1.40 -11.56
N PRO A 159 -18.41 1.24 -10.30
CA PRO A 159 -18.57 0.00 -9.54
C PRO A 159 -20.03 -0.46 -9.44
N ALA A 160 -20.24 -1.77 -9.44
CA ALA A 160 -21.56 -2.35 -9.21
C ALA A 160 -22.21 -1.88 -7.89
N PRO A 161 -23.48 -1.42 -7.89
CA PRO A 161 -24.21 -1.01 -6.70
C PRO A 161 -24.59 -2.22 -5.82
N GLU A 162 -25.03 -1.96 -4.58
CA GLU A 162 -25.25 -3.02 -3.57
C GLU A 162 -26.17 -4.14 -4.07
N GLY A 163 -27.32 -3.79 -4.65
CA GLY A 163 -28.27 -4.77 -5.19
C GLY A 163 -27.70 -5.69 -6.28
N VAL A 164 -26.72 -5.23 -7.06
CA VAL A 164 -26.03 -6.07 -8.05
C VAL A 164 -24.97 -6.94 -7.35
N THR A 165 -24.19 -6.39 -6.41
CA THR A 165 -23.18 -7.17 -5.67
C THR A 165 -23.78 -8.25 -4.78
N ASP A 166 -24.93 -7.98 -4.14
CA ASP A 166 -25.68 -8.98 -3.39
C ASP A 166 -26.30 -10.01 -4.33
N LYS A 167 -26.81 -9.61 -5.50
CA LYS A 167 -27.30 -10.57 -6.51
C LYS A 167 -26.20 -11.53 -6.99
N ILE A 168 -24.99 -11.03 -7.24
CA ILE A 168 -23.82 -11.86 -7.57
C ILE A 168 -23.55 -12.88 -6.45
N PHE A 169 -23.62 -12.46 -5.18
CA PHE A 169 -23.40 -13.35 -4.04
C PHE A 169 -24.52 -14.39 -3.82
N GLU A 170 -25.78 -14.03 -4.03
CA GLU A 170 -26.89 -14.99 -3.97
C GLU A 170 -26.81 -16.03 -5.09
N VAL A 171 -26.34 -15.64 -6.28
CA VAL A 171 -26.06 -16.59 -7.37
C VAL A 171 -24.87 -17.49 -7.02
N SER A 172 -23.76 -16.96 -6.50
CA SER A 172 -22.56 -17.76 -6.20
C SER A 172 -22.78 -18.84 -5.14
N LYS A 173 -23.66 -18.59 -4.17
CA LYS A 173 -24.08 -19.57 -3.14
C LYS A 173 -25.00 -20.69 -3.66
N THR A 174 -25.62 -20.50 -4.83
CA THR A 174 -26.65 -21.43 -5.35
C THR A 174 -26.30 -22.03 -6.71
N LEU A 175 -25.15 -21.66 -7.27
CA LEU A 175 -24.67 -22.11 -8.58
C LEU A 175 -24.39 -23.62 -8.62
N LYS A 176 -24.94 -24.31 -9.62
CA LYS A 176 -24.78 -25.77 -9.83
C LYS A 176 -24.04 -26.13 -11.13
N GLU A 177 -24.01 -25.20 -12.08
CA GLU A 177 -23.25 -25.33 -13.32
C GLU A 177 -22.80 -23.95 -13.81
N TYR A 178 -21.75 -23.91 -14.62
CA TYR A 178 -21.38 -22.75 -15.44
C TYR A 178 -21.28 -23.13 -16.91
N LYS A 179 -21.45 -22.15 -17.80
CA LYS A 179 -21.47 -22.35 -19.25
C LYS A 179 -20.21 -21.78 -19.89
N LEU A 180 -19.56 -22.58 -20.73
CA LEU A 180 -18.41 -22.14 -21.52
C LEU A 180 -18.50 -22.64 -22.97
N VAL A 181 -17.84 -21.93 -23.88
CA VAL A 181 -17.47 -22.48 -25.20
C VAL A 181 -15.98 -22.77 -25.17
N ASP A 182 -15.61 -23.92 -25.72
CA ASP A 182 -14.22 -24.36 -25.80
C ASP A 182 -13.51 -23.61 -26.94
N LEU A 183 -12.81 -22.54 -26.59
CA LEU A 183 -12.11 -21.66 -27.52
C LEU A 183 -10.59 -21.81 -27.34
N PRO A 184 -9.79 -21.72 -28.42
CA PRO A 184 -8.35 -21.55 -28.28
C PRO A 184 -8.06 -20.20 -27.62
N ASP A 185 -6.96 -20.13 -26.89
CA ASP A 185 -6.57 -18.91 -26.17
C ASP A 185 -6.24 -17.78 -27.17
N ALA A 186 -6.72 -16.58 -26.86
CA ALA A 186 -6.50 -15.41 -27.69
C ALA A 186 -5.12 -14.80 -27.45
N ASP A 187 -4.44 -14.39 -28.52
CA ASP A 187 -3.20 -13.62 -28.44
C ASP A 187 -3.49 -12.16 -28.06
N LEU A 188 -3.51 -11.89 -26.75
CA LEU A 188 -3.80 -10.57 -26.18
C LEU A 188 -2.79 -9.49 -26.57
N SER A 189 -1.62 -9.84 -27.14
CA SER A 189 -0.57 -8.87 -27.49
C SER A 189 -0.86 -8.09 -28.78
N LYS A 190 -1.73 -8.61 -29.65
CA LYS A 190 -1.99 -8.05 -30.99
C LYS A 190 -3.25 -7.18 -30.99
N LEU A 191 -3.08 -5.89 -31.30
CA LEU A 191 -4.21 -4.96 -31.50
C LEU A 191 -5.08 -5.39 -32.69
N GLY A 192 -6.39 -5.17 -32.58
CA GLY A 192 -7.36 -5.40 -33.65
C GLY A 192 -8.59 -6.21 -33.22
N GLU A 193 -9.51 -6.40 -34.16
CA GLU A 193 -10.70 -7.24 -33.96
C GLU A 193 -10.46 -8.67 -34.47
N VAL A 194 -10.90 -9.66 -33.70
CA VAL A 194 -10.80 -11.10 -33.98
C VAL A 194 -12.16 -11.75 -33.70
N GLU A 195 -12.67 -12.53 -34.63
CA GLU A 195 -13.82 -13.41 -34.38
C GLU A 195 -13.32 -14.74 -33.79
N LEU A 196 -13.80 -15.10 -32.59
CA LEU A 196 -13.35 -16.26 -31.84
C LEU A 196 -14.54 -17.16 -31.52
N GLY A 197 -14.97 -17.94 -32.51
CA GLY A 197 -16.20 -18.72 -32.44
C GLY A 197 -17.43 -17.79 -32.35
N PRO A 198 -18.32 -17.93 -31.36
CA PRO A 198 -19.54 -17.13 -31.28
C PRO A 198 -19.35 -15.73 -30.67
N ILE A 199 -18.13 -15.36 -30.25
CA ILE A 199 -17.85 -14.07 -29.61
C ILE A 199 -16.87 -13.23 -30.43
N LYS A 200 -17.10 -11.92 -30.50
CA LYS A 200 -16.17 -10.96 -31.09
C LYS A 200 -15.20 -10.43 -30.02
N LEU A 201 -13.91 -10.52 -30.27
CA LEU A 201 -12.87 -9.95 -29.42
C LEU A 201 -12.30 -8.71 -30.10
N GLU A 202 -12.14 -7.61 -29.39
CA GLU A 202 -11.44 -6.41 -29.84
C GLU A 202 -10.32 -6.08 -28.85
N ILE A 203 -9.08 -6.16 -29.29
CA ILE A 203 -7.90 -5.83 -28.47
C ILE A 203 -7.48 -4.40 -28.81
N ILE A 204 -7.50 -3.51 -27.82
CA ILE A 204 -7.28 -2.06 -28.00
C ILE A 204 -6.03 -1.56 -27.26
N ASP A 205 -5.50 -0.45 -27.76
CA ASP A 205 -4.58 0.41 -27.02
C ASP A 205 -5.35 1.02 -25.83
N SER A 206 -4.96 0.64 -24.62
CA SER A 206 -5.61 1.05 -23.38
C SER A 206 -5.15 2.41 -22.86
N ILE A 207 -4.17 3.04 -23.51
CA ILE A 207 -3.48 4.26 -23.06
C ILE A 207 -3.95 5.47 -23.85
N LYS A 208 -3.88 5.43 -25.20
CA LYS A 208 -4.14 6.60 -26.06
C LYS A 208 -5.55 7.19 -25.90
N PRO A 209 -6.65 6.42 -25.82
CA PRO A 209 -7.99 6.99 -25.61
C PRO A 209 -8.09 7.75 -24.28
N TYR A 210 -7.43 7.22 -23.24
CA TYR A 210 -7.40 7.83 -21.92
C TYR A 210 -6.52 9.10 -21.87
N VAL A 211 -5.35 9.11 -22.52
CA VAL A 211 -4.52 10.33 -22.64
C VAL A 211 -5.24 11.41 -23.46
N ALA A 212 -5.99 11.03 -24.50
CA ALA A 212 -6.87 11.95 -25.22
C ALA A 212 -8.00 12.53 -24.34
N LEU A 213 -8.58 11.74 -23.43
CA LEU A 213 -9.52 12.23 -22.42
C LEU A 213 -8.87 13.28 -21.51
N LEU A 214 -7.69 13.00 -20.94
CA LEU A 214 -6.98 13.98 -20.09
C LEU A 214 -6.67 15.28 -20.83
N LYS A 215 -6.26 15.19 -22.11
CA LYS A 215 -6.00 16.36 -22.97
C LYS A 215 -7.27 17.14 -23.36
N SER A 216 -8.46 16.58 -23.20
CA SER A 216 -9.73 17.31 -23.33
C SER A 216 -10.18 17.99 -22.04
N ILE A 217 -9.61 17.59 -20.88
CA ILE A 217 -9.96 18.11 -19.56
C ILE A 217 -9.03 19.25 -19.11
N PHE A 218 -7.72 19.11 -19.39
CA PHE A 218 -6.65 19.96 -18.85
C PHE A 218 -5.89 20.75 -19.93
N ASP A 219 -5.31 21.89 -19.55
CA ASP A 219 -4.45 22.67 -20.44
C ASP A 219 -3.01 22.13 -20.41
N PHE A 220 -2.78 21.07 -21.19
CA PHE A 220 -1.44 20.48 -21.39
C PHE A 220 -0.42 21.49 -21.92
N ARG A 221 -0.84 22.56 -22.63
CA ARG A 221 0.08 23.62 -23.07
C ARG A 221 0.53 24.47 -21.89
N ALA A 222 -0.40 24.90 -21.02
CA ALA A 222 -0.05 25.63 -19.81
C ALA A 222 0.84 24.80 -18.87
N ILE A 223 0.53 23.51 -18.68
CA ILE A 223 1.38 22.59 -17.91
C ILE A 223 2.78 22.52 -18.52
N LYS A 224 2.90 22.26 -19.84
CA LYS A 224 4.20 22.18 -20.52
C LYS A 224 4.97 23.49 -20.45
N SER A 225 4.32 24.65 -20.54
CA SER A 225 4.95 25.96 -20.38
C SER A 225 5.42 26.23 -18.96
N TYR A 226 4.69 25.76 -17.93
CA TYR A 226 5.10 25.85 -16.53
C TYR A 226 6.30 24.96 -16.22
N LEU A 227 6.27 23.70 -16.68
CA LEU A 227 7.35 22.74 -16.45
C LEU A 227 8.69 23.17 -17.09
N ASN A 228 8.62 23.76 -18.29
CA ASN A 228 9.76 24.32 -19.01
C ASN A 228 9.98 25.83 -18.73
N GLY A 229 9.40 26.36 -17.65
CA GLY A 229 9.62 27.75 -17.23
C GLY A 229 10.98 27.97 -16.58
N GLU A 230 11.25 29.21 -16.14
CA GLU A 230 12.44 29.56 -15.37
C GLU A 230 12.04 30.04 -13.95
N PRO A 231 12.47 29.36 -12.87
CA PRO A 231 13.26 28.13 -12.85
C PRO A 231 12.44 26.90 -13.29
N SER A 232 13.11 25.92 -13.92
CA SER A 232 12.48 24.68 -14.39
C SER A 232 11.92 23.84 -13.25
N VAL A 233 10.72 23.28 -13.43
CA VAL A 233 10.02 22.48 -12.41
C VAL A 233 10.42 21.02 -12.56
N SER A 234 11.03 20.45 -11.52
CA SER A 234 11.39 19.03 -11.49
C SER A 234 10.19 18.18 -11.06
N VAL A 235 9.96 17.11 -11.84
CA VAL A 235 8.86 16.14 -11.67
C VAL A 235 9.44 14.74 -11.44
N LEU A 236 8.81 13.95 -10.58
CA LEU A 236 9.02 12.50 -10.47
C LEU A 236 7.68 11.78 -10.21
N PHE A 237 7.29 10.91 -11.12
CA PHE A 237 6.14 10.02 -10.95
C PHE A 237 6.60 8.58 -10.67
N ASP A 238 6.03 7.95 -9.64
CA ASP A 238 6.25 6.55 -9.31
C ASP A 238 5.01 5.70 -9.67
N GLY A 239 5.19 4.79 -10.63
CA GLY A 239 4.15 3.85 -11.03
C GLY A 239 3.98 2.64 -10.11
N LEU A 240 4.83 2.51 -9.07
CA LEU A 240 4.89 1.38 -8.12
C LEU A 240 4.90 -0.01 -8.80
N SER A 241 5.47 -0.10 -10.00
CA SER A 241 5.46 -1.28 -10.88
C SER A 241 4.06 -1.78 -11.25
N GLY A 242 3.05 -0.92 -11.15
CA GLY A 242 1.65 -1.19 -11.46
C GLY A 242 1.20 -0.69 -12.85
N VAL A 243 -0.11 -0.66 -13.07
CA VAL A 243 -0.72 -0.43 -14.39
C VAL A 243 -0.43 0.95 -14.96
N THR A 244 -0.19 1.95 -14.11
CA THR A 244 -0.06 3.36 -14.51
C THR A 244 1.27 3.68 -15.19
N GLY A 245 2.26 2.78 -15.13
CA GLY A 245 3.58 3.01 -15.71
C GLY A 245 3.59 3.43 -17.19
N PRO A 246 2.95 2.67 -18.10
CA PRO A 246 2.86 3.05 -19.51
C PRO A 246 2.06 4.33 -19.76
N TYR A 247 1.05 4.61 -18.93
CA TYR A 247 0.28 5.85 -18.99
C TYR A 247 1.11 7.06 -18.57
N ALA A 248 1.91 6.91 -17.50
CA ALA A 248 2.81 7.93 -17.01
C ALA A 248 3.94 8.22 -18.01
N HIS A 249 4.45 7.20 -18.70
CA HIS A 249 5.41 7.38 -19.79
C HIS A 249 4.81 8.26 -20.91
N GLU A 250 3.61 7.92 -21.40
CA GLU A 250 2.95 8.72 -22.45
C GLU A 250 2.59 10.15 -22.00
N ILE A 251 2.13 10.33 -20.75
CA ILE A 251 1.77 11.65 -20.22
C ILE A 251 3.01 12.51 -19.97
N PHE A 252 3.97 12.02 -19.18
CA PHE A 252 5.11 12.82 -18.71
C PHE A 252 6.22 12.90 -19.76
N VAL A 253 6.59 11.78 -20.39
CA VAL A 253 7.70 11.73 -21.36
C VAL A 253 7.22 12.14 -22.75
N SER A 254 6.25 11.44 -23.35
CA SER A 254 5.82 11.73 -24.73
C SER A 254 5.11 13.09 -24.87
N GLU A 255 4.05 13.33 -24.11
CA GLU A 255 3.19 14.51 -24.27
C GLU A 255 3.79 15.77 -23.62
N LEU A 256 4.17 15.70 -22.34
CA LEU A 256 4.74 16.83 -21.62
C LEU A 256 6.23 17.08 -21.93
N GLY A 257 6.94 16.09 -22.50
CA GLY A 257 8.33 16.26 -22.95
C GLY A 257 9.38 16.23 -21.83
N LEU A 258 9.07 15.60 -20.69
CA LEU A 258 10.00 15.43 -19.58
C LEU A 258 11.02 14.30 -19.89
N PRO A 259 12.22 14.32 -19.28
CA PRO A 259 13.19 13.24 -19.43
C PRO A 259 12.70 11.95 -18.76
N GLU A 260 13.22 10.79 -19.21
CA GLU A 260 12.94 9.48 -18.59
C GLU A 260 13.18 9.45 -17.06
N SER A 261 14.09 10.28 -16.55
CA SER A 261 14.34 10.44 -15.10
C SER A 261 13.21 11.12 -14.31
N ALA A 262 12.10 11.48 -14.98
CA ALA A 262 10.86 11.97 -14.37
C ALA A 262 9.84 10.85 -14.10
N VAL A 263 10.14 9.61 -14.48
CA VAL A 263 9.33 8.43 -14.15
C VAL A 263 10.19 7.37 -13.47
N GLN A 264 9.63 6.67 -12.47
CA GLN A 264 10.26 5.51 -11.84
C GLN A 264 9.25 4.37 -11.65
N ASN A 265 9.73 3.13 -11.62
CA ASN A 265 8.92 1.91 -11.50
C ASN A 265 7.73 1.86 -12.48
N CYS A 266 7.90 2.39 -13.70
CA CYS A 266 6.84 2.53 -14.70
C CYS A 266 6.74 1.36 -15.69
N VAL A 267 7.23 0.18 -15.30
CA VAL A 267 7.04 -1.08 -16.04
C VAL A 267 6.14 -1.99 -15.20
N PRO A 268 4.94 -2.37 -15.68
CA PRO A 268 4.03 -3.24 -14.94
C PRO A 268 4.68 -4.60 -14.66
N SER A 269 4.56 -5.10 -13.43
CA SER A 269 5.15 -6.37 -12.99
C SER A 269 4.10 -7.27 -12.30
N PRO A 270 4.03 -8.58 -12.61
CA PRO A 270 3.04 -9.49 -12.03
C PRO A 270 3.02 -9.58 -10.49
N ASP A 271 4.13 -9.25 -9.83
CA ASP A 271 4.27 -9.18 -8.37
C ASP A 271 4.61 -7.78 -7.86
N PHE A 272 4.45 -6.75 -8.69
CA PHE A 272 4.89 -5.37 -8.44
C PHE A 272 6.37 -5.28 -8.01
N ASN A 273 7.22 -6.20 -8.52
CA ASN A 273 8.62 -6.38 -8.15
C ASN A 273 8.82 -6.68 -6.65
N GLY A 274 7.85 -7.35 -6.03
CA GLY A 274 7.81 -7.65 -4.59
C GLY A 274 7.35 -6.47 -3.71
N GLY A 275 7.00 -5.33 -4.32
CA GLY A 275 6.50 -4.14 -3.63
C GLY A 275 5.02 -4.23 -3.24
N HIS A 276 4.57 -3.25 -2.46
CA HIS A 276 3.17 -3.03 -2.13
C HIS A 276 2.70 -1.78 -2.89
N PRO A 277 1.82 -1.88 -3.90
CA PRO A 277 1.50 -0.76 -4.78
C PRO A 277 0.46 0.19 -4.16
N ASP A 278 0.70 0.70 -2.95
CA ASP A 278 -0.16 1.69 -2.27
C ASP A 278 0.58 3.04 -2.18
N PRO A 279 0.06 4.12 -2.77
CA PRO A 279 0.72 5.42 -2.78
C PRO A 279 0.52 6.12 -1.42
N ASN A 280 1.34 5.75 -0.44
CA ASN A 280 1.40 6.38 0.88
C ASN A 280 2.86 6.50 1.36
N LEU A 281 3.10 7.29 2.41
CA LEU A 281 4.45 7.58 2.92
C LEU A 281 5.23 6.34 3.40
N THR A 282 4.55 5.24 3.73
CA THR A 282 5.19 3.98 4.16
C THR A 282 5.65 3.15 2.97
N TYR A 283 4.79 2.93 1.97
CA TYR A 283 5.12 2.03 0.85
C TYR A 283 5.83 2.74 -0.30
N ALA A 284 5.47 3.99 -0.61
CA ALA A 284 6.15 4.82 -1.62
C ALA A 284 7.38 5.57 -1.04
N HIS A 285 8.07 4.99 -0.06
CA HIS A 285 9.26 5.56 0.58
C HIS A 285 10.37 5.90 -0.43
N SER A 286 10.57 5.07 -1.46
CA SER A 286 11.53 5.30 -2.55
C SER A 286 11.27 6.60 -3.33
N LEU A 287 10.00 6.97 -3.56
CA LEU A 287 9.64 8.27 -4.12
C LEU A 287 10.00 9.40 -3.16
N VAL A 288 9.65 9.26 -1.87
CA VAL A 288 9.89 10.27 -0.84
C VAL A 288 11.39 10.54 -0.68
N GLU A 289 12.21 9.49 -0.57
CA GLU A 289 13.67 9.55 -0.49
C GLU A 289 14.27 10.27 -1.70
N GLU A 290 13.89 9.89 -2.92
CA GLU A 290 14.45 10.47 -4.15
C GLU A 290 13.99 11.93 -4.36
N VAL A 291 12.74 12.27 -3.98
CA VAL A 291 12.25 13.65 -3.97
C VAL A 291 13.04 14.53 -3.00
N GLU A 292 13.29 14.08 -1.77
CA GLU A 292 14.10 14.81 -0.80
C GLU A 292 15.54 14.98 -1.26
N LYS A 293 16.17 13.87 -1.67
CA LYS A 293 17.58 13.79 -2.08
C LYS A 293 17.90 14.64 -3.30
N ARG A 294 17.01 14.70 -4.31
CA ARG A 294 17.19 15.49 -5.54
C ARG A 294 16.53 16.86 -5.49
N ASN A 295 15.87 17.22 -4.39
CA ASN A 295 15.09 18.46 -4.25
C ASN A 295 13.98 18.58 -5.31
N ILE A 296 13.25 17.49 -5.54
CA ILE A 296 12.22 17.45 -6.59
C ILE A 296 11.01 18.29 -6.15
N THR A 297 10.55 19.18 -7.02
CA THR A 297 9.49 20.15 -6.71
C THR A 297 8.09 19.54 -6.77
N PHE A 298 7.91 18.48 -7.55
CA PHE A 298 6.64 17.77 -7.69
C PHE A 298 6.89 16.25 -7.80
N GLY A 299 6.56 15.52 -6.75
CA GLY A 299 6.54 14.07 -6.69
C GLY A 299 5.11 13.54 -6.67
N ALA A 300 4.85 12.42 -7.34
CA ALA A 300 3.56 11.74 -7.26
C ALA A 300 3.70 10.22 -7.36
N ALA A 301 2.76 9.48 -6.75
CA ALA A 301 2.66 8.02 -6.90
C ALA A 301 1.20 7.63 -7.19
N SER A 302 0.99 6.47 -7.81
CA SER A 302 -0.35 5.89 -8.02
C SER A 302 -0.39 4.41 -7.64
N ASP A 303 -1.58 3.87 -7.34
CA ASP A 303 -1.74 2.48 -6.91
C ASP A 303 -1.79 1.48 -8.08
N GLY A 304 -1.88 0.19 -7.71
CA GLY A 304 -1.81 -0.93 -8.66
C GLY A 304 -2.67 -0.77 -9.91
N ASP A 305 -3.93 -0.36 -9.78
CA ASP A 305 -4.87 -0.15 -10.91
C ASP A 305 -5.13 1.32 -11.30
N GLY A 306 -4.41 2.26 -10.68
CA GLY A 306 -4.45 3.68 -11.03
C GLY A 306 -5.63 4.46 -10.48
N ASP A 307 -6.37 3.91 -9.51
CA ASP A 307 -7.53 4.56 -8.88
C ASP A 307 -7.15 5.46 -7.69
N ARG A 308 -5.86 5.55 -7.34
CA ARG A 308 -5.34 6.43 -6.26
C ARG A 308 -4.17 7.32 -6.68
N ASN A 309 -3.95 8.40 -5.93
CA ASN A 309 -2.81 9.30 -6.05
C ASN A 309 -2.25 9.73 -4.69
N MET A 310 -0.92 9.78 -4.57
CA MET A 310 -0.23 10.61 -3.57
C MET A 310 0.39 11.80 -4.28
N ILE A 311 0.25 12.99 -3.70
CA ILE A 311 0.91 14.22 -4.14
C ILE A 311 1.91 14.64 -3.07
N TYR A 312 3.15 14.86 -3.49
CA TYR A 312 4.27 15.12 -2.61
C TYR A 312 5.18 16.19 -3.23
N GLY A 313 5.85 16.99 -2.42
CA GLY A 313 6.99 17.80 -2.82
C GLY A 313 7.97 17.84 -1.66
N LYS A 314 9.19 18.34 -1.91
CA LYS A 314 10.21 18.43 -0.85
C LYS A 314 9.65 19.12 0.42
N GLY A 315 9.59 18.38 1.53
CA GLY A 315 9.05 18.83 2.82
C GLY A 315 7.56 19.20 2.79
N ALA A 316 6.79 18.71 1.82
CA ALA A 316 5.42 19.11 1.55
C ALA A 316 4.54 17.93 1.08
N PHE A 317 4.11 17.09 2.03
CA PHE A 317 3.05 16.11 1.78
C PHE A 317 1.69 16.80 1.73
N VAL A 318 0.93 16.57 0.65
CA VAL A 318 -0.47 16.99 0.53
C VAL A 318 -1.33 15.87 1.11
N THR A 319 -2.13 16.14 2.14
CA THR A 319 -3.09 15.12 2.60
C THR A 319 -4.16 14.90 1.51
N PRO A 320 -4.67 13.68 1.29
CA PRO A 320 -5.70 13.46 0.27
C PRO A 320 -6.97 14.29 0.49
N SER A 321 -7.30 14.61 1.74
CA SER A 321 -8.40 15.51 2.11
C SER A 321 -8.15 16.96 1.69
N ASP A 322 -6.92 17.49 1.89
CA ASP A 322 -6.54 18.82 1.37
C ASP A 322 -6.46 18.80 -0.16
N SER A 323 -5.99 17.70 -0.76
CA SER A 323 -5.85 17.55 -2.22
C SER A 323 -7.17 17.78 -2.95
N VAL A 324 -8.25 17.12 -2.53
CA VAL A 324 -9.57 17.31 -3.15
C VAL A 324 -10.14 18.71 -2.86
N ALA A 325 -9.91 19.27 -1.66
CA ALA A 325 -10.34 20.63 -1.33
C ALA A 325 -9.65 21.69 -2.19
N ILE A 326 -8.33 21.55 -2.43
CA ILE A 326 -7.54 22.43 -3.30
C ILE A 326 -7.97 22.28 -4.75
N ILE A 327 -8.21 21.06 -5.25
CA ILE A 327 -8.74 20.85 -6.61
C ILE A 327 -10.12 21.51 -6.78
N ALA A 328 -10.99 21.44 -5.77
CA ALA A 328 -12.28 22.14 -5.78
C ALA A 328 -12.14 23.67 -5.73
N ASP A 329 -11.17 24.21 -4.97
CA ASP A 329 -10.92 25.65 -4.95
C ASP A 329 -10.29 26.16 -6.26
N TRP A 330 -9.46 25.36 -6.92
CA TRP A 330 -8.80 25.77 -8.16
C TRP A 330 -9.51 25.29 -9.43
N ALA A 331 -10.71 24.71 -9.32
CA ALA A 331 -11.49 24.16 -10.43
C ALA A 331 -11.63 25.13 -11.63
N GLU A 332 -11.79 26.44 -11.37
CA GLU A 332 -11.88 27.50 -12.40
C GLU A 332 -10.67 27.61 -13.36
N CYS A 333 -9.50 27.05 -13.00
CA CYS A 333 -8.32 27.04 -13.86
C CYS A 333 -8.22 25.80 -14.77
N ILE A 334 -9.08 24.79 -14.55
CA ILE A 334 -9.15 23.56 -15.33
C ILE A 334 -10.23 23.76 -16.41
N PRO A 335 -9.90 23.67 -17.71
CA PRO A 335 -10.85 23.91 -18.81
C PRO A 335 -12.20 23.20 -18.65
N TYR A 336 -12.19 21.93 -18.27
CA TYR A 336 -13.41 21.14 -18.04
C TYR A 336 -14.42 21.78 -17.07
N PHE A 337 -13.98 22.26 -15.91
CA PHE A 337 -14.86 22.89 -14.92
C PHE A 337 -15.10 24.37 -15.19
N LYS A 338 -14.17 25.04 -15.88
CA LYS A 338 -14.36 26.42 -16.34
C LYS A 338 -15.49 26.52 -17.35
N ASP A 339 -15.54 25.58 -18.30
CA ASP A 339 -16.50 25.58 -19.41
C ASP A 339 -17.79 24.82 -19.05
N GLY A 340 -17.68 23.74 -18.26
CA GLY A 340 -18.82 22.90 -17.81
C GLY A 340 -19.44 23.27 -16.46
N GLY A 341 -18.78 24.12 -15.67
CA GLY A 341 -19.17 24.47 -14.30
C GLY A 341 -18.86 23.37 -13.26
N VAL A 342 -19.05 23.70 -11.98
CA VAL A 342 -19.01 22.75 -10.85
C VAL A 342 -20.44 22.59 -10.34
N LYS A 343 -21.00 21.38 -10.47
CA LYS A 343 -22.39 21.05 -10.10
C LYS A 343 -22.57 20.90 -8.60
N GLY A 344 -21.54 20.37 -7.94
CA GLY A 344 -21.47 20.10 -6.51
C GLY A 344 -20.20 19.35 -6.17
N LEU A 345 -19.94 19.21 -4.87
CA LEU A 345 -18.76 18.59 -4.27
C LEU A 345 -19.17 17.41 -3.38
N ALA A 346 -18.29 16.46 -3.15
CA ALA A 346 -18.56 15.39 -2.18
C ALA A 346 -17.28 14.80 -1.59
N ARG A 347 -17.40 14.24 -0.38
CA ARG A 347 -16.37 13.41 0.25
C ARG A 347 -16.98 12.24 1.01
N SER A 348 -16.19 11.21 1.26
CA SER A 348 -16.61 10.18 2.21
C SER A 348 -16.54 10.73 3.65
N MET A 349 -17.42 10.25 4.54
CA MET A 349 -17.56 10.71 5.93
C MET A 349 -16.23 10.76 6.72
N PRO A 350 -15.31 9.77 6.60
CA PRO A 350 -14.03 9.81 7.29
C PRO A 350 -13.02 10.81 6.72
N THR A 351 -13.28 11.36 5.53
CA THR A 351 -12.43 12.38 4.90
C THR A 351 -12.63 13.71 5.61
N SER A 352 -11.56 14.51 5.74
CA SER A 352 -11.59 15.76 6.52
C SER A 352 -12.54 16.79 5.91
N GLY A 353 -13.05 17.69 6.74
CA GLY A 353 -14.00 18.74 6.37
C GLY A 353 -13.42 19.88 5.51
N ALA A 354 -12.19 19.75 4.99
CA ALA A 354 -11.53 20.80 4.21
C ALA A 354 -12.34 21.20 2.96
N ILE A 355 -12.93 20.24 2.25
CA ILE A 355 -13.75 20.50 1.06
C ILE A 355 -15.07 21.20 1.40
N ASP A 356 -15.64 20.97 2.58
CA ASP A 356 -16.87 21.58 3.08
C ASP A 356 -16.68 23.10 3.30
N LEU A 357 -15.48 23.50 3.72
CA LEU A 357 -15.09 24.92 3.85
C LEU A 357 -15.06 25.61 2.49
N VAL A 358 -14.49 24.94 1.47
CA VAL A 358 -14.48 25.42 0.07
C VAL A 358 -15.90 25.50 -0.48
N ALA A 359 -16.70 24.45 -0.28
CA ALA A 359 -18.08 24.39 -0.72
C ALA A 359 -18.91 25.54 -0.15
N LYS A 360 -18.84 25.74 1.18
CA LYS A 360 -19.54 26.81 1.89
C LYS A 360 -19.12 28.20 1.39
N ALA A 361 -17.83 28.43 1.16
CA ALA A 361 -17.32 29.71 0.70
C ALA A 361 -17.67 30.02 -0.77
N LYS A 362 -17.84 28.98 -1.60
CA LYS A 362 -18.21 29.12 -3.03
C LYS A 362 -19.70 28.95 -3.32
N GLY A 363 -20.51 28.59 -2.32
CA GLY A 363 -21.94 28.34 -2.49
C GLY A 363 -22.26 27.03 -3.22
N PHE A 364 -21.35 26.04 -3.20
CA PHE A 364 -21.60 24.73 -3.80
C PHE A 364 -22.35 23.79 -2.85
N GLU A 365 -23.22 22.94 -3.41
CA GLU A 365 -23.76 21.78 -2.69
C GLU A 365 -22.60 20.82 -2.34
N CYS A 366 -22.60 20.26 -1.12
CA CYS A 366 -21.56 19.34 -0.65
C CYS A 366 -22.17 18.12 0.03
N PHE A 367 -21.81 16.92 -0.43
CA PHE A 367 -22.30 15.66 0.13
C PHE A 367 -21.27 14.97 1.02
N GLU A 368 -21.68 14.58 2.21
CA GLU A 368 -20.97 13.62 3.07
C GLU A 368 -21.59 12.23 2.84
N VAL A 369 -20.84 11.32 2.21
CA VAL A 369 -21.32 9.98 1.83
C VAL A 369 -20.55 8.86 2.57
N PRO A 370 -21.01 7.60 2.60
CA PRO A 370 -20.21 6.51 3.14
C PRO A 370 -18.96 6.22 2.27
N THR A 371 -17.95 5.58 2.83
CA THR A 371 -16.75 5.19 2.06
C THR A 371 -17.10 4.17 0.97
N GLY A 372 -16.65 4.41 -0.25
CA GLY A 372 -16.89 3.56 -1.42
C GLY A 372 -17.46 4.35 -2.59
N TRP A 373 -16.76 4.31 -3.74
CA TRP A 373 -17.01 5.23 -4.85
C TRP A 373 -18.42 5.15 -5.50
N LYS A 374 -19.14 4.04 -5.31
CA LYS A 374 -20.51 3.83 -5.80
C LYS A 374 -21.49 4.97 -5.41
N PHE A 375 -21.35 5.54 -4.21
CA PHE A 375 -22.22 6.63 -3.74
C PHE A 375 -22.00 7.93 -4.52
N PHE A 376 -20.76 8.21 -4.94
CA PHE A 376 -20.48 9.33 -5.84
C PHE A 376 -21.04 9.08 -7.24
N GLY A 377 -21.04 7.82 -7.71
CA GLY A 377 -21.63 7.43 -9.00
C GLY A 377 -23.08 7.87 -9.15
N ASN A 378 -23.93 7.56 -8.15
CA ASN A 378 -25.33 8.01 -8.09
C ASN A 378 -25.45 9.54 -8.24
N LEU A 379 -24.67 10.30 -7.48
CA LEU A 379 -24.69 11.77 -7.48
C LEU A 379 -24.18 12.37 -8.81
N MET A 380 -23.19 11.74 -9.44
CA MET A 380 -22.67 12.14 -10.76
C MET A 380 -23.67 11.85 -11.88
N ASP A 381 -24.37 10.72 -11.84
CA ASP A 381 -25.41 10.37 -12.82
C ASP A 381 -26.66 11.24 -12.68
N ALA A 382 -26.99 11.65 -11.45
CA ALA A 382 -28.00 12.67 -11.18
C ALA A 382 -27.57 14.11 -11.53
N GLY A 383 -26.32 14.32 -11.97
CA GLY A 383 -25.81 15.65 -12.33
C GLY A 383 -25.64 16.61 -11.16
N ARG A 384 -25.51 16.11 -9.92
CA ARG A 384 -25.34 16.91 -8.69
C ARG A 384 -23.91 16.93 -8.15
N LEU A 385 -23.00 16.17 -8.76
CA LEU A 385 -21.61 16.07 -8.34
C LEU A 385 -20.65 16.25 -9.52
N SER A 386 -19.63 17.09 -9.32
CA SER A 386 -18.53 17.30 -10.27
C SER A 386 -17.17 16.90 -9.73
N ILE A 387 -16.86 17.15 -8.45
CA ILE A 387 -15.54 16.83 -7.86
C ILE A 387 -15.73 16.09 -6.53
N CYS A 388 -15.05 14.97 -6.34
CA CYS A 388 -15.07 14.24 -5.08
C CYS A 388 -13.77 13.53 -4.75
N GLY A 389 -13.64 13.13 -3.48
CA GLY A 389 -12.45 12.47 -2.97
C GLY A 389 -12.69 11.66 -1.70
N GLU A 390 -11.71 10.83 -1.40
CA GLU A 390 -11.64 10.00 -0.20
C GLU A 390 -10.24 10.14 0.41
N GLU A 391 -10.16 10.22 1.74
CA GLU A 391 -8.91 10.25 2.50
C GLU A 391 -7.93 9.11 2.15
N SER A 392 -8.47 8.01 1.62
CA SER A 392 -7.75 6.83 1.14
C SER A 392 -7.04 7.05 -0.20
N PHE A 393 -6.39 8.21 -0.37
CA PHE A 393 -5.66 8.64 -1.58
C PHE A 393 -6.54 8.67 -2.85
N GLY A 394 -7.85 8.87 -2.67
CA GLY A 394 -8.83 8.85 -3.76
C GLY A 394 -9.26 10.25 -4.18
N THR A 395 -9.28 10.51 -5.49
CA THR A 395 -9.76 11.78 -6.05
C THR A 395 -10.33 11.52 -7.45
N GLY A 396 -11.32 12.30 -7.87
CA GLY A 396 -11.91 12.15 -9.20
C GLY A 396 -13.02 13.16 -9.47
N SER A 397 -13.63 13.02 -10.64
CA SER A 397 -14.70 13.90 -11.14
C SER A 397 -15.65 13.17 -12.08
N ASP A 398 -16.73 13.83 -12.49
CA ASP A 398 -17.80 13.25 -13.32
C ASP A 398 -17.44 12.95 -14.78
N HIS A 399 -16.18 13.16 -15.18
CA HIS A 399 -15.61 12.70 -16.45
C HIS A 399 -15.76 11.17 -16.65
N ILE A 400 -15.53 10.40 -15.58
CA ILE A 400 -15.73 8.94 -15.51
C ILE A 400 -16.61 8.57 -14.30
N ARG A 401 -16.62 7.29 -13.89
CA ARG A 401 -17.35 6.81 -12.70
C ARG A 401 -16.48 5.97 -11.76
N GLU A 402 -15.17 6.20 -11.81
CA GLU A 402 -14.18 5.69 -10.87
C GLU A 402 -13.36 6.86 -10.31
N LYS A 403 -12.57 6.59 -9.26
CA LYS A 403 -11.46 7.48 -8.89
C LYS A 403 -10.43 7.48 -10.02
N ASP A 404 -9.62 8.52 -10.12
CA ASP A 404 -8.54 8.59 -11.09
C ASP A 404 -7.30 9.26 -10.50
N GLY A 405 -6.24 8.46 -10.34
CA GLY A 405 -4.97 8.92 -9.81
C GLY A 405 -4.23 9.86 -10.74
N LEU A 406 -4.12 9.52 -12.03
CA LEU A 406 -3.39 10.32 -13.01
C LEU A 406 -4.13 11.62 -13.35
N TRP A 407 -5.46 11.60 -13.37
CA TRP A 407 -6.27 12.82 -13.45
C TRP A 407 -5.96 13.80 -12.32
N ALA A 408 -5.85 13.32 -11.07
CA ALA A 408 -5.53 14.16 -9.92
C ALA A 408 -4.10 14.74 -10.00
N VAL A 409 -3.13 13.94 -10.46
CA VAL A 409 -1.75 14.39 -10.69
C VAL A 409 -1.69 15.47 -11.77
N VAL A 410 -2.39 15.29 -12.89
CA VAL A 410 -2.45 16.29 -13.98
C VAL A 410 -3.25 17.53 -13.55
N ALA A 411 -4.31 17.37 -12.74
CA ALA A 411 -5.02 18.49 -12.13
C ALA A 411 -4.07 19.34 -11.28
N TRP A 412 -3.29 18.72 -10.40
CA TRP A 412 -2.28 19.44 -9.59
C TRP A 412 -1.24 20.18 -10.45
N LEU A 413 -0.76 19.58 -11.54
CA LEU A 413 0.14 20.27 -12.46
C LEU A 413 -0.52 21.48 -13.16
N ASN A 414 -1.80 21.36 -13.54
CA ASN A 414 -2.57 22.47 -14.12
C ASN A 414 -2.78 23.60 -13.09
N ILE A 415 -3.07 23.23 -11.83
CA ILE A 415 -3.24 24.16 -10.70
C ILE A 415 -1.92 24.89 -10.43
N LEU A 416 -0.80 24.18 -10.35
CA LEU A 416 0.52 24.77 -10.16
C LEU A 416 0.88 25.75 -11.30
N ALA A 417 0.58 25.40 -12.55
CA ALA A 417 0.77 26.28 -13.70
C ALA A 417 -0.11 27.56 -13.67
N ALA A 418 -1.26 27.52 -13.00
CA ALA A 418 -2.13 28.68 -12.78
C ALA A 418 -1.71 29.49 -11.54
N ALA A 419 -1.31 28.82 -10.46
CA ALA A 419 -0.84 29.40 -9.21
C ALA A 419 0.47 30.17 -9.41
N ASP A 420 1.38 29.64 -10.23
CA ASP A 420 2.67 30.28 -10.54
C ASP A 420 2.51 31.67 -11.15
N LYS A 421 1.51 31.82 -12.06
CA LYS A 421 1.10 33.08 -12.69
C LYS A 421 0.46 34.07 -11.71
N ARG A 422 -0.10 33.58 -10.60
CA ARG A 422 -0.62 34.38 -9.47
C ARG A 422 0.47 34.68 -8.43
N GLY A 423 1.71 34.25 -8.65
CA GLY A 423 2.84 34.43 -7.72
C GLY A 423 2.95 33.37 -6.62
N ILE A 424 2.04 32.39 -6.59
CA ILE A 424 2.01 31.31 -5.60
C ILE A 424 2.92 30.17 -6.09
N LYS A 425 4.04 29.94 -5.39
CA LYS A 425 5.10 29.04 -5.88
C LYS A 425 5.06 27.65 -5.21
N GLY A 426 4.92 26.62 -6.03
CA GLY A 426 5.04 25.21 -5.64
C GLY A 426 3.92 24.69 -4.72
N ILE A 427 3.97 23.39 -4.40
CA ILE A 427 2.96 22.72 -3.56
C ILE A 427 2.79 23.42 -2.21
N LYS A 428 3.91 23.76 -1.53
CA LYS A 428 3.86 24.44 -0.23
C LYS A 428 3.20 25.83 -0.31
N GLY A 429 3.41 26.58 -1.40
CA GLY A 429 2.73 27.84 -1.63
C GLY A 429 1.21 27.67 -1.74
N VAL A 430 0.76 26.70 -2.54
CA VAL A 430 -0.68 26.40 -2.72
C VAL A 430 -1.32 25.91 -1.41
N LEU A 431 -0.63 25.08 -0.62
CA LEU A 431 -1.11 24.67 0.71
C LEU A 431 -1.28 25.88 1.66
N MET A 432 -0.33 26.81 1.68
CA MET A 432 -0.42 27.99 2.56
C MET A 432 -1.50 28.97 2.11
N ASP A 433 -1.66 29.20 0.80
CA ASP A 433 -2.76 30.00 0.22
C ASP A 433 -4.12 29.41 0.62
N HIS A 434 -4.28 28.08 0.51
CA HIS A 434 -5.49 27.38 0.92
C HIS A 434 -5.78 27.56 2.42
N TYR A 435 -4.79 27.35 3.30
CA TYR A 435 -4.98 27.50 4.74
C TYR A 435 -5.23 28.95 5.16
N GLN A 436 -4.59 29.94 4.51
CA GLN A 436 -4.87 31.37 4.74
C GLN A 436 -6.33 31.72 4.41
N LYS A 437 -6.89 31.10 3.37
CA LYS A 437 -8.25 31.37 2.90
C LYS A 437 -9.34 30.63 3.69
N TYR A 438 -9.06 29.42 4.19
CA TYR A 438 -10.08 28.54 4.77
C TYR A 438 -9.84 28.13 6.24
N GLY A 439 -8.64 28.35 6.77
CA GLY A 439 -8.14 27.62 7.94
C GLY A 439 -7.48 26.30 7.55
N ARG A 440 -6.76 25.68 8.48
CA ARG A 440 -6.14 24.36 8.30
C ARG A 440 -6.96 23.29 9.00
N THR A 441 -7.24 22.22 8.27
CA THR A 441 -7.85 21.01 8.82
C THR A 441 -6.77 19.95 9.01
N PHE A 442 -6.17 19.90 10.20
CA PHE A 442 -5.23 18.84 10.55
C PHE A 442 -5.92 17.48 10.48
N PHE A 443 -5.30 16.51 9.82
CA PHE A 443 -5.90 15.20 9.58
C PHE A 443 -4.87 14.05 9.66
N SER A 444 -5.24 12.97 10.33
CA SER A 444 -4.44 11.73 10.41
C SER A 444 -5.35 10.51 10.42
N ARG A 445 -4.97 9.47 9.67
CA ARG A 445 -5.54 8.11 9.78
C ARG A 445 -4.54 7.15 10.42
N TYR A 446 -5.00 6.42 11.42
CA TYR A 446 -4.30 5.33 12.10
C TYR A 446 -4.99 4.01 11.76
N ASP A 447 -4.30 3.12 11.05
CA ASP A 447 -4.79 1.78 10.73
C ASP A 447 -4.19 0.75 11.69
N TYR A 448 -5.03 0.08 12.46
CA TYR A 448 -4.68 -1.07 13.28
C TYR A 448 -5.07 -2.34 12.52
N GLU A 449 -4.14 -2.92 11.78
CA GLU A 449 -4.39 -4.08 10.92
C GLU A 449 -4.17 -5.41 11.65
N GLU A 450 -4.81 -6.49 11.16
CA GLU A 450 -4.74 -7.84 11.72
C GLU A 450 -5.12 -7.90 13.22
N VAL A 451 -6.09 -7.09 13.65
CA VAL A 451 -6.64 -7.15 15.02
C VAL A 451 -7.62 -8.33 15.09
N GLU A 452 -7.54 -9.16 16.13
CA GLU A 452 -8.49 -10.25 16.33
C GLU A 452 -9.94 -9.74 16.33
N SER A 453 -10.81 -10.39 15.54
CA SER A 453 -12.15 -9.87 15.26
C SER A 453 -13.02 -9.69 16.50
N GLU A 454 -12.81 -10.50 17.54
CA GLU A 454 -13.47 -10.36 18.85
C GLU A 454 -13.06 -9.06 19.55
N HIS A 455 -11.75 -8.83 19.73
CA HIS A 455 -11.22 -7.59 20.30
C HIS A 455 -11.62 -6.36 19.49
N ALA A 456 -11.61 -6.45 18.16
CA ALA A 456 -12.02 -5.35 17.30
C ALA A 456 -13.52 -5.02 17.43
N THR A 457 -14.37 -6.04 17.61
CA THR A 457 -15.80 -5.88 17.91
C THR A 457 -15.99 -5.27 19.31
N ALA A 458 -15.19 -5.69 20.30
CA ALA A 458 -15.24 -5.12 21.66
C ALA A 458 -14.90 -3.62 21.69
N VAL A 459 -13.93 -3.15 20.88
CA VAL A 459 -13.61 -1.71 20.74
C VAL A 459 -14.81 -0.94 20.18
N MET A 460 -15.43 -1.43 19.10
CA MET A 460 -16.61 -0.77 18.52
C MET A 460 -17.78 -0.74 19.50
N LYS A 461 -18.01 -1.83 20.24
CA LYS A 461 -19.03 -1.89 21.28
C LYS A 461 -18.76 -0.92 22.43
N ALA A 462 -17.51 -0.79 22.90
CA ALA A 462 -17.16 0.15 23.97
C ALA A 462 -17.46 1.61 23.58
N LEU A 463 -17.31 1.95 22.30
CA LEU A 463 -17.71 3.24 21.74
C LEU A 463 -19.23 3.40 21.68
N GLU A 464 -19.97 2.38 21.21
CA GLU A 464 -21.44 2.40 21.18
C GLU A 464 -22.06 2.53 22.59
N ASP A 465 -21.54 1.77 23.56
CA ASP A 465 -21.93 1.84 24.98
C ASP A 465 -21.65 3.24 25.57
N ALA A 466 -20.52 3.87 25.20
CA ALA A 466 -20.20 5.24 25.62
C ALA A 466 -21.13 6.29 24.99
N PHE A 467 -21.44 6.16 23.70
CA PHE A 467 -22.33 7.09 22.98
C PHE A 467 -23.78 6.97 23.45
N GLY A 468 -24.21 5.80 23.91
CA GLY A 468 -25.53 5.56 24.49
C GLY A 468 -25.76 6.20 25.86
N ALA A 469 -24.73 6.71 26.54
CA ALA A 469 -24.87 7.36 27.83
C ALA A 469 -25.52 8.77 27.68
N PRO A 470 -26.64 9.07 28.37
CA PRO A 470 -27.34 10.35 28.23
C PRO A 470 -26.51 11.60 28.55
N SER A 471 -25.42 11.44 29.29
CA SER A 471 -24.48 12.51 29.65
C SER A 471 -23.30 12.66 28.68
N PHE A 472 -23.17 11.83 27.64
CA PHE A 472 -22.02 11.85 26.74
C PHE A 472 -21.99 13.11 25.86
N VAL A 473 -23.12 13.43 25.20
CA VAL A 473 -23.27 14.69 24.47
C VAL A 473 -23.29 15.86 25.47
N GLY A 474 -22.48 16.88 25.21
CA GLY A 474 -22.24 18.01 26.12
C GLY A 474 -21.16 17.78 27.17
N SER A 475 -20.65 16.54 27.33
CA SER A 475 -19.46 16.26 28.17
C SER A 475 -18.19 16.82 27.54
N SER A 476 -17.11 16.90 28.33
CA SER A 476 -15.79 17.34 27.87
C SER A 476 -14.77 16.22 28.07
N LEU A 477 -14.04 15.88 27.00
CA LEU A 477 -13.01 14.85 26.99
C LEU A 477 -11.64 15.54 26.98
N THR A 478 -10.85 15.31 28.03
CA THR A 478 -9.54 15.97 28.23
C THR A 478 -8.40 15.03 27.83
N ALA A 479 -7.40 15.58 27.13
CA ALA A 479 -6.18 14.87 26.77
C ALA A 479 -5.40 14.42 28.02
N SER A 480 -4.60 13.36 27.90
CA SER A 480 -3.86 12.82 29.06
C SER A 480 -2.52 13.53 29.30
N SER A 481 -1.94 14.17 28.27
CA SER A 481 -0.68 14.91 28.36
C SER A 481 -0.81 16.44 28.48
N SER A 482 -2.03 16.98 28.45
CA SER A 482 -2.26 18.43 28.49
C SER A 482 -3.62 18.81 29.08
N SER A 483 -3.82 20.10 29.36
CA SER A 483 -5.12 20.64 29.78
C SER A 483 -6.11 20.85 28.62
N THR A 484 -5.76 20.47 27.38
CA THR A 484 -6.65 20.57 26.23
C THR A 484 -7.85 19.66 26.40
N SER A 485 -9.05 20.23 26.30
CA SER A 485 -10.32 19.51 26.47
C SER A 485 -11.26 19.81 25.31
N PHE A 486 -11.97 18.79 24.84
CA PHE A 486 -12.85 18.85 23.68
C PHE A 486 -14.28 18.55 24.11
N ARG A 487 -15.20 19.51 23.89
CA ARG A 487 -16.60 19.37 24.29
C ARG A 487 -17.44 18.71 23.20
N VAL A 488 -18.08 17.59 23.53
CA VAL A 488 -18.82 16.74 22.59
C VAL A 488 -20.10 17.44 22.14
N ALA A 489 -20.23 17.71 20.84
CA ALA A 489 -21.42 18.30 20.23
C ALA A 489 -22.38 17.22 19.70
N GLU A 490 -21.84 16.16 19.10
CA GLU A 490 -22.60 15.05 18.50
C GLU A 490 -21.78 13.77 18.58
N ALA A 491 -22.42 12.63 18.83
CA ALA A 491 -21.82 11.32 18.69
C ALA A 491 -22.86 10.29 18.23
N SER A 492 -22.54 9.48 17.22
CA SER A 492 -23.49 8.54 16.62
C SER A 492 -22.79 7.49 15.74
N ASN A 493 -23.57 6.58 15.16
CA ASN A 493 -23.14 5.70 14.07
C ASN A 493 -23.70 6.23 12.75
N PHE A 494 -22.82 6.58 11.80
CA PHE A 494 -23.20 7.26 10.57
C PHE A 494 -24.17 6.40 9.73
N SER A 495 -25.24 7.04 9.29
CA SER A 495 -26.23 6.48 8.38
C SER A 495 -26.45 7.47 7.24
N TYR A 496 -26.43 6.97 6.01
CA TYR A 496 -26.66 7.76 4.81
C TYR A 496 -27.95 7.31 4.15
N THR A 497 -28.81 8.27 3.79
CA THR A 497 -29.94 8.05 2.89
C THR A 497 -29.57 8.68 1.55
N ASP A 498 -29.47 7.87 0.50
CA ASP A 498 -29.11 8.37 -0.82
C ASP A 498 -30.19 9.32 -1.35
N PRO A 499 -29.84 10.54 -1.79
CA PRO A 499 -30.83 11.53 -2.21
C PRO A 499 -31.38 11.26 -3.63
N ILE A 500 -30.88 10.23 -4.33
CA ILE A 500 -31.26 9.86 -5.69
C ILE A 500 -32.12 8.60 -5.69
N ASP A 501 -31.66 7.51 -5.06
CA ASP A 501 -32.37 6.21 -5.04
C ASP A 501 -33.08 5.89 -3.71
N HIS A 502 -32.88 6.73 -2.68
CA HIS A 502 -33.47 6.60 -1.33
C HIS A 502 -33.10 5.32 -0.58
N SER A 503 -32.07 4.59 -1.02
CA SER A 503 -31.46 3.52 -0.25
C SER A 503 -30.83 4.06 1.05
N VAL A 504 -30.78 3.21 2.09
CA VAL A 504 -30.30 3.62 3.42
C VAL A 504 -29.14 2.73 3.86
N SER A 505 -27.92 3.25 3.77
CA SER A 505 -26.70 2.59 4.27
C SER A 505 -26.46 2.97 5.73
N LYS A 506 -26.83 2.07 6.64
CA LYS A 506 -26.62 2.21 8.10
C LYS A 506 -25.23 1.71 8.52
N ASN A 507 -24.82 2.03 9.76
CA ASN A 507 -23.65 1.49 10.44
C ASN A 507 -22.32 1.75 9.71
N GLN A 508 -22.16 2.93 9.10
CA GLN A 508 -21.05 3.24 8.19
C GLN A 508 -19.80 3.79 8.88
N GLY A 509 -19.89 4.07 10.19
CA GLY A 509 -18.76 4.45 11.05
C GLY A 509 -19.22 5.18 12.30
N LEU A 510 -18.62 4.86 13.44
CA LEU A 510 -18.85 5.58 14.69
C LEU A 510 -18.09 6.90 14.65
N PHE A 511 -18.72 8.00 15.04
CA PHE A 511 -18.09 9.31 15.03
C PHE A 511 -18.42 10.14 16.26
N VAL A 512 -17.54 11.08 16.57
CA VAL A 512 -17.73 12.17 17.53
C VAL A 512 -17.38 13.49 16.84
N ARG A 513 -18.25 14.48 16.93
CA ARG A 513 -17.98 15.88 16.53
C ARG A 513 -17.93 16.74 17.79
N PHE A 514 -16.99 17.68 17.81
CA PHE A 514 -16.75 18.59 18.93
C PHE A 514 -17.15 20.02 18.56
N GLU A 515 -17.45 20.85 19.57
CA GLU A 515 -17.94 22.23 19.36
C GLU A 515 -16.91 23.18 18.71
N ASP A 516 -15.62 22.83 18.76
CA ASP A 516 -14.52 23.54 18.09
C ASP A 516 -14.39 23.20 16.59
N GLY A 517 -15.18 22.24 16.10
CA GLY A 517 -15.08 21.70 14.74
C GLY A 517 -14.16 20.50 14.60
N SER A 518 -13.50 20.06 15.67
CA SER A 518 -12.72 18.81 15.68
C SER A 518 -13.62 17.58 15.52
N ARG A 519 -13.08 16.48 14.98
CA ARG A 519 -13.81 15.22 14.77
C ARG A 519 -12.93 14.00 15.06
N ILE A 520 -13.54 12.93 15.56
CA ILE A 520 -12.96 11.59 15.66
C ILE A 520 -13.90 10.62 14.95
N VAL A 521 -13.36 9.70 14.15
CA VAL A 521 -14.13 8.64 13.49
C VAL A 521 -13.45 7.28 13.72
N PHE A 522 -14.25 6.25 13.95
CA PHE A 522 -13.84 4.85 14.01
C PHE A 522 -14.59 4.02 12.97
N ARG A 523 -13.86 3.25 12.16
CA ARG A 523 -14.45 2.29 11.22
C ARG A 523 -13.80 0.92 11.37
N LEU A 524 -14.64 -0.10 11.43
CA LEU A 524 -14.23 -1.50 11.39
C LEU A 524 -14.33 -2.02 9.95
N SER A 525 -13.33 -2.77 9.50
CA SER A 525 -13.33 -3.38 8.16
C SER A 525 -12.70 -4.77 8.18
N GLY A 526 -13.06 -5.63 7.22
CA GLY A 526 -12.38 -6.90 6.99
C GLY A 526 -12.65 -8.02 8.01
N THR A 527 -13.79 -8.01 8.71
CA THR A 527 -14.16 -8.93 9.82
C THR A 527 -14.25 -10.44 9.50
N GLY A 528 -13.69 -10.90 8.38
CA GLY A 528 -13.63 -12.32 8.01
C GLY A 528 -12.55 -13.11 8.76
N SER A 529 -12.23 -14.30 8.26
CA SER A 529 -11.31 -15.29 8.84
C SER A 529 -9.81 -14.90 8.78
N SER A 530 -9.47 -13.62 8.83
CA SER A 530 -8.10 -13.11 8.65
C SER A 530 -7.75 -11.93 9.56
N GLY A 531 -8.52 -11.74 10.64
CA GLY A 531 -8.45 -10.55 11.47
C GLY A 531 -9.13 -9.35 10.81
N ALA A 532 -9.57 -8.40 11.65
CA ALA A 532 -10.17 -7.15 11.25
C ALA A 532 -9.15 -6.00 11.24
N THR A 533 -9.53 -4.89 10.60
CA THR A 533 -8.79 -3.63 10.64
C THR A 533 -9.67 -2.56 11.29
N ILE A 534 -9.22 -2.01 12.42
CA ILE A 534 -9.79 -0.78 12.99
C ILE A 534 -9.08 0.40 12.34
N ARG A 535 -9.85 1.34 11.81
CA ARG A 535 -9.36 2.61 11.28
C ARG A 535 -9.85 3.75 12.17
N LEU A 536 -8.91 4.47 12.76
CA LEU A 536 -9.13 5.67 13.55
C LEU A 536 -8.75 6.88 12.68
N TYR A 537 -9.68 7.81 12.48
CA TYR A 537 -9.46 9.07 11.78
C TYR A 537 -9.61 10.20 12.80
N VAL A 538 -8.65 11.13 12.82
CA VAL A 538 -8.59 12.22 13.79
C VAL A 538 -8.41 13.53 13.03
N GLU A 539 -9.26 14.49 13.35
CA GLU A 539 -9.34 15.77 12.66
C GLU A 539 -9.45 16.94 13.65
N LYS A 540 -8.61 17.96 13.48
CA LYS A 540 -8.69 19.22 14.23
C LYS A 540 -8.73 20.38 13.23
N TYR A 541 -9.79 21.18 13.28
CA TYR A 541 -9.84 22.43 12.53
C TYR A 541 -9.14 23.56 13.30
N SER A 542 -8.45 24.44 12.57
CA SER A 542 -7.82 25.63 13.16
C SER A 542 -7.89 26.84 12.22
N LYS A 543 -8.14 28.00 12.83
CA LYS A 543 -8.05 29.33 12.21
C LYS A 543 -6.87 30.15 12.75
N ASP A 544 -6.06 29.60 13.64
CA ASP A 544 -4.84 30.28 14.08
C ASP A 544 -3.76 30.10 13.02
N GLU A 545 -3.43 31.20 12.32
CA GLU A 545 -2.38 31.23 11.30
C GLU A 545 -1.03 30.71 11.81
N LYS A 546 -0.77 30.84 13.12
CA LYS A 546 0.46 30.33 13.77
C LYS A 546 0.50 28.80 13.78
N GLU A 547 -0.64 28.12 13.74
CA GLU A 547 -0.71 26.67 13.64
C GLU A 547 -0.54 26.16 12.21
N TYR A 548 -0.76 26.99 11.16
CA TYR A 548 -0.77 26.51 9.77
C TYR A 548 0.55 25.86 9.32
N GLY A 549 1.68 26.27 9.90
CA GLY A 549 3.00 25.67 9.63
C GLY A 549 3.37 24.46 10.50
N ARG A 550 2.53 24.07 11.47
CA ARG A 550 2.87 23.06 12.50
C ARG A 550 2.86 21.62 11.96
N ASP A 551 3.63 20.73 12.57
CA ASP A 551 3.53 19.29 12.32
C ASP A 551 2.11 18.77 12.65
N THR A 552 1.60 17.83 11.86
CA THR A 552 0.22 17.32 12.05
C THR A 552 0.11 16.39 13.25
N GLN A 553 1.13 15.58 13.56
CA GLN A 553 1.10 14.72 14.74
C GLN A 553 1.16 15.55 16.03
N GLU A 554 1.97 16.61 16.06
CA GLU A 554 1.92 17.59 17.17
C GLU A 554 0.54 18.24 17.31
N GLY A 555 -0.05 18.70 16.20
CA GLY A 555 -1.34 19.40 16.19
C GLY A 555 -2.51 18.52 16.64
N LEU A 556 -2.44 17.21 16.34
CA LEU A 556 -3.49 16.24 16.66
C LEU A 556 -3.27 15.46 17.96
N LYS A 557 -2.06 15.44 18.53
CA LYS A 557 -1.71 14.63 19.71
C LYS A 557 -2.76 14.67 20.84
N PRO A 558 -3.28 15.84 21.30
CA PRO A 558 -4.28 15.87 22.37
C PRO A 558 -5.59 15.16 21.99
N LEU A 559 -6.00 15.23 20.72
CA LEU A 559 -7.23 14.59 20.23
C LEU A 559 -7.03 13.09 19.96
N ILE A 560 -5.81 12.67 19.56
CA ILE A 560 -5.42 11.25 19.46
C ILE A 560 -5.47 10.59 20.85
N GLU A 561 -4.96 11.26 21.88
CA GLU A 561 -5.04 10.78 23.28
C GLU A 561 -6.49 10.59 23.73
N VAL A 562 -7.36 11.56 23.44
CA VAL A 562 -8.81 11.46 23.68
C VAL A 562 -9.43 10.29 22.93
N ALA A 563 -9.10 10.09 21.65
CA ALA A 563 -9.62 8.98 20.86
C ALA A 563 -9.22 7.60 21.42
N LEU A 564 -7.95 7.43 21.80
CA LEU A 564 -7.43 6.17 22.34
C LEU A 564 -8.00 5.87 23.74
N ALA A 565 -8.19 6.89 24.58
CA ALA A 565 -8.83 6.74 25.88
C ALA A 565 -10.32 6.39 25.75
N LEU A 566 -11.06 7.10 24.88
CA LEU A 566 -12.48 6.89 24.63
C LEU A 566 -12.80 5.49 24.08
N SER A 567 -12.00 5.02 23.13
CA SER A 567 -12.19 3.71 22.47
C SER A 567 -11.69 2.52 23.26
N LYS A 568 -10.87 2.74 24.30
CA LYS A 568 -10.12 1.70 25.01
C LYS A 568 -9.30 0.78 24.08
N LEU A 569 -8.92 1.27 22.90
CA LEU A 569 -8.31 0.45 21.85
C LEU A 569 -7.05 -0.27 22.33
N VAL A 570 -6.18 0.42 23.06
CA VAL A 570 -4.93 -0.15 23.59
C VAL A 570 -5.20 -1.22 24.66
N GLU A 571 -6.20 -1.01 25.53
CA GLU A 571 -6.62 -1.94 26.59
C GLU A 571 -7.19 -3.24 25.98
N LEU A 572 -8.10 -3.10 25.03
CA LEU A 572 -8.88 -4.22 24.47
C LEU A 572 -8.12 -5.02 23.39
N THR A 573 -7.15 -4.41 22.70
CA THR A 573 -6.42 -5.07 21.59
C THR A 573 -4.94 -5.37 21.91
N GLY A 574 -4.39 -4.76 22.97
CA GLY A 574 -2.96 -4.77 23.26
C GLY A 574 -2.08 -3.98 22.28
N ARG A 575 -2.66 -3.38 21.22
CA ARG A 575 -1.92 -2.59 20.23
C ARG A 575 -1.61 -1.21 20.78
N LYS A 576 -0.33 -0.98 21.11
CA LYS A 576 0.17 0.33 21.59
C LYS A 576 0.35 1.35 20.47
N GLU A 577 0.66 0.86 19.27
CA GLU A 577 0.95 1.66 18.08
C GLU A 577 0.09 1.15 16.90
N PRO A 578 -0.32 2.04 15.97
CA PRO A 578 -0.96 1.65 14.72
C PRO A 578 0.03 0.89 13.81
N THR A 579 -0.51 0.07 12.92
CA THR A 579 0.29 -0.61 11.88
C THR A 579 0.72 0.36 10.78
N VAL A 580 -0.15 1.32 10.41
CA VAL A 580 0.12 2.36 9.40
C VAL A 580 -0.40 3.70 9.91
N ILE A 581 0.36 4.77 9.68
CA ILE A 581 -0.05 6.17 9.91
C ILE A 581 -0.05 6.91 8.58
N THR A 582 -1.17 7.57 8.25
CA THR A 582 -1.29 8.48 7.10
C THR A 582 -1.52 9.90 7.62
N ALA A 583 -0.48 10.76 7.56
CA ALA A 583 -0.53 12.15 8.02
C ALA A 583 0.59 13.01 7.42
N ALA A 584 0.43 14.34 7.44
CA ALA A 584 1.49 15.29 7.03
C ALA A 584 2.45 15.62 8.18
N GLY A 585 3.65 15.01 8.22
CA GLY A 585 4.64 15.33 9.27
C GLY A 585 6.10 15.18 8.85
N LEU A 586 6.98 15.98 9.46
CA LEU A 586 8.43 15.97 9.22
C LEU A 586 9.17 14.86 9.98
N GLU A 587 8.62 14.35 11.08
CA GLU A 587 9.26 13.24 11.83
C GLU A 587 8.99 11.86 11.20
N LEU A 588 7.86 11.72 10.50
CA LEU A 588 7.56 10.55 9.67
C LEU A 588 8.55 10.43 8.50
N LEU A 589 9.02 11.56 7.96
CA LEU A 589 10.11 11.61 6.98
C LEU A 589 11.42 11.03 7.55
N ALA A 590 11.76 11.31 8.80
CA ALA A 590 12.94 10.72 9.44
C ALA A 590 12.81 9.20 9.60
N HIS A 591 11.61 8.67 9.85
CA HIS A 591 11.32 7.23 9.92
C HIS A 591 11.11 6.55 8.57
N ALA A 592 10.82 7.30 7.50
CA ALA A 592 10.77 6.77 6.13
C ALA A 592 12.18 6.70 5.52
N ILE A 593 12.99 7.75 5.72
CA ILE A 593 14.39 7.81 5.27
C ILE A 593 15.29 6.88 6.11
N ALA A 594 14.99 6.70 7.39
CA ALA A 594 15.55 5.61 8.19
C ALA A 594 14.64 4.37 8.06
N GLY A 595 14.82 3.61 6.99
CA GLY A 595 14.13 2.33 6.78
C GLY A 595 14.35 1.30 7.92
N PRO A 596 13.96 0.03 7.76
CA PRO A 596 13.93 -0.97 8.84
C PRO A 596 15.29 -1.29 9.52
N ASP A 597 16.38 -0.65 9.11
CA ASP A 597 17.70 -0.66 9.73
C ASP A 597 17.82 0.14 11.04
N SER A 598 16.73 0.73 11.59
CA SER A 598 16.74 1.26 12.97
C SER A 598 17.04 0.17 14.02
N ALA A 599 16.87 -1.11 13.68
CA ALA A 599 17.34 -2.26 14.46
C ALA A 599 18.88 -2.43 14.48
N ARG A 600 19.64 -1.81 13.56
CA ARG A 600 21.11 -1.89 13.49
C ARG A 600 21.85 -0.82 14.32
N ALA A 601 21.14 0.02 15.06
CA ALA A 601 21.76 0.95 16.01
C ALA A 601 22.58 0.23 17.11
N ASN A 602 22.36 -1.07 17.33
CA ASN A 602 23.16 -1.91 18.24
C ASN A 602 24.51 -2.38 17.67
N ASP A 603 24.74 -2.40 16.34
CA ASP A 603 25.97 -2.97 15.78
C ASP A 603 27.20 -2.08 15.96
N ARG A 604 27.03 -0.82 16.35
CA ARG A 604 28.15 0.05 16.79
C ARG A 604 28.65 -0.26 18.20
N LEU A 605 27.97 -1.10 18.98
CA LEU A 605 28.50 -1.62 20.25
C LEU A 605 29.50 -2.78 20.05
N CYS A 606 29.39 -3.53 18.94
CA CYS A 606 30.26 -4.68 18.66
C CYS A 606 31.65 -4.28 18.11
N ALA A 607 31.82 -3.06 17.60
CA ALA A 607 33.09 -2.58 17.04
C ALA A 607 34.16 -2.20 18.09
N LEU A 608 33.82 -2.17 19.39
CA LEU A 608 34.73 -1.82 20.49
C LEU A 608 35.35 -3.03 21.22
N VAL A 609 35.01 -4.27 20.81
CA VAL A 609 35.52 -5.51 21.43
C VAL A 609 36.73 -6.10 20.65
N HIS A 610 37.38 -5.29 19.80
CA HIS A 610 38.61 -5.69 19.06
C HIS A 610 39.83 -4.78 19.29
N ALA A 611 39.81 -3.97 20.37
CA ALA A 611 41.01 -3.36 20.94
C ALA A 611 41.50 -4.22 22.12
N GLY A 612 42.32 -5.24 21.83
CA GLY A 612 42.87 -6.12 22.87
C GLY A 612 43.94 -5.41 23.72
N ASN A 613 43.64 -5.11 24.98
CA ASN A 613 44.65 -4.85 26.00
C ASN A 613 44.12 -5.27 27.39
N PRO A 614 44.75 -6.20 28.12
CA PRO A 614 44.15 -6.81 29.31
C PRO A 614 44.52 -6.07 30.60
N ALA A 615 43.58 -5.36 31.22
CA ALA A 615 43.74 -4.85 32.58
C ALA A 615 42.40 -4.68 33.32
N VAL A 616 42.41 -5.03 34.61
CA VAL A 616 41.42 -4.72 35.66
C VAL A 616 40.06 -5.44 35.59
N LEU A 617 40.01 -6.59 36.27
CA LEU A 617 38.83 -7.06 37.00
C LEU A 617 38.47 -6.07 38.12
N HIS A 618 37.19 -5.81 38.39
CA HIS A 618 36.50 -6.07 39.67
C HIS A 618 35.13 -5.37 39.81
N THR A 619 34.23 -6.00 40.57
CA THR A 619 33.10 -5.42 41.38
C THR A 619 32.10 -4.47 40.70
N SER A 620 30.82 -4.78 40.46
CA SER A 620 29.72 -5.31 41.31
C SER A 620 28.76 -4.25 41.87
N SER A 621 27.48 -4.43 41.51
CA SER A 621 26.27 -4.15 42.31
C SER A 621 25.75 -2.71 42.47
N LEU A 622 24.42 -2.65 42.63
CA LEU A 622 23.57 -1.56 43.13
C LEU A 622 23.35 -0.35 42.21
N LEU A 623 22.07 -0.08 41.92
CA LEU A 623 21.42 1.20 42.23
C LEU A 623 19.88 1.07 42.14
N SER A 624 19.22 1.44 43.22
CA SER A 624 17.80 1.82 43.27
C SER A 624 17.72 3.33 43.56
N PRO A 625 16.60 4.01 43.28
CA PRO A 625 16.63 5.40 42.82
C PRO A 625 16.52 6.47 43.93
N GLY A 626 17.01 7.68 43.62
CA GLY A 626 16.85 8.86 44.46
C GLY A 626 17.24 10.17 43.76
N MET A 627 16.37 11.17 43.88
CA MET A 627 16.44 12.58 43.43
C MET A 627 17.82 13.25 43.29
N SER A 628 17.99 14.14 42.30
CA SER A 628 17.92 15.62 42.50
C SER A 628 18.29 16.42 41.24
N GLU A 629 17.94 17.71 41.22
CA GLU A 629 18.16 18.65 40.11
C GLU A 629 19.64 18.97 39.84
N VAL A 630 20.03 19.12 38.57
CA VAL A 630 21.18 19.95 38.18
C VAL A 630 20.88 20.76 36.92
N THR A 631 20.94 22.08 37.06
CA THR A 631 20.80 23.08 35.98
C THR A 631 22.06 23.18 35.12
N VAL A 632 21.94 23.07 33.78
CA VAL A 632 22.99 23.42 32.81
C VAL A 632 22.33 24.16 31.64
N ARG A 633 22.31 25.50 31.65
CA ARG A 633 23.26 26.41 30.98
C ARG A 633 23.36 26.25 29.46
N SER A 634 22.77 27.21 28.74
CA SER A 634 22.98 27.48 27.32
C SER A 634 24.42 27.94 27.02
N PRO A 635 24.99 27.65 25.83
CA PRO A 635 26.14 28.37 25.28
C PRO A 635 25.69 29.63 24.50
N LEU A 636 26.52 30.66 24.53
CA LEU A 636 26.27 31.97 23.92
C LEU A 636 26.60 32.05 22.43
N LEU A 637 25.90 32.99 21.80
CA LEU A 637 26.22 33.64 20.53
C LEU A 637 27.70 34.00 20.34
N VAL A 638 28.12 34.01 19.07
CA VAL A 638 29.17 34.90 18.56
C VAL A 638 28.49 36.04 17.79
N SER A 639 28.90 37.28 18.05
CA SER A 639 28.32 38.51 17.50
C SER A 639 29.01 38.98 16.22
N ALA A 640 28.27 39.74 15.40
CA ALA A 640 28.82 40.68 14.42
C ALA A 640 27.97 41.95 14.45
N ASP A 641 28.61 43.11 14.66
CA ASP A 641 27.94 44.41 14.86
C ASP A 641 27.57 45.12 13.54
N PRO A 642 26.66 46.13 13.57
CA PRO A 642 26.06 46.74 12.37
C PRO A 642 26.60 48.15 12.02
N LEU A 643 25.96 48.77 11.01
CA LEU A 643 25.95 50.20 10.57
C LEU A 643 26.73 50.51 9.26
N PRO A 644 26.40 51.62 8.53
CA PRO A 644 25.36 52.63 8.79
C PRO A 644 24.34 52.86 7.65
N SER A 645 23.30 53.63 7.96
CA SER A 645 22.35 54.26 7.03
C SER A 645 22.84 55.63 6.52
N PRO A 646 22.20 56.19 5.47
CA PRO A 646 22.10 57.64 5.29
C PRO A 646 20.63 58.12 5.33
N SER A 647 20.43 59.40 5.64
CA SER A 647 19.13 60.05 5.83
C SER A 647 19.07 61.47 5.25
N TYR A 648 17.87 62.05 5.25
CA TYR A 648 17.47 63.45 4.96
C TYR A 648 17.11 63.86 3.52
N GLY A 649 15.98 64.59 3.41
CA GLY A 649 15.49 65.24 2.18
C GLY A 649 13.97 65.51 2.17
N THR A 650 13.49 66.51 2.91
CA THR A 650 12.09 67.00 2.88
C THR A 650 11.87 68.07 1.80
N VAL A 651 10.61 68.30 1.37
CA VAL A 651 9.90 69.63 1.28
C VAL A 651 8.73 69.67 0.26
N SER A 652 7.56 70.14 0.76
CA SER A 652 6.41 70.83 0.11
C SER A 652 5.31 70.18 -0.76
N LEU A 653 4.08 70.52 -0.35
CA LEU A 653 2.74 70.50 -0.98
C LEU A 653 2.53 71.72 -1.93
N PRO A 654 1.45 71.83 -2.76
CA PRO A 654 0.02 71.50 -2.51
C PRO A 654 -0.69 70.76 -3.69
N ALA A 655 -2.02 70.57 -3.79
CA ALA A 655 -3.20 71.14 -3.10
C ALA A 655 -4.43 70.20 -3.04
N LEU A 656 -5.58 70.74 -2.59
CA LEU A 656 -6.97 70.22 -2.59
C LEU A 656 -7.91 71.39 -3.04
N PRO A 657 -9.25 71.26 -3.32
CA PRO A 657 -10.26 70.32 -2.78
C PRO A 657 -11.24 69.76 -3.86
N ALA A 658 -12.43 69.17 -3.67
CA ALA A 658 -13.32 68.77 -2.54
C ALA A 658 -14.10 67.48 -2.98
N SER A 659 -15.03 66.79 -2.28
CA SER A 659 -15.87 67.09 -1.08
C SER A 659 -16.53 65.81 -0.49
N SER A 660 -16.59 65.69 0.86
CA SER A 660 -17.70 65.19 1.75
C SER A 660 -18.54 63.91 1.44
N THR A 661 -19.04 63.07 2.38
CA THR A 661 -18.89 62.76 3.84
C THR A 661 -19.76 61.50 4.12
N ALA A 662 -19.35 60.48 4.90
CA ALA A 662 -19.64 60.21 6.35
C ALA A 662 -21.15 60.23 6.77
N SER A 663 -21.69 59.43 7.72
CA SER A 663 -21.09 58.58 8.79
C SER A 663 -21.99 57.40 9.30
N MET A 664 -21.36 56.52 10.07
CA MET A 664 -21.84 55.45 10.97
C MET A 664 -22.81 55.85 12.12
N ALA A 665 -23.59 54.88 12.66
CA ALA A 665 -23.48 54.30 14.03
C ALA A 665 -24.80 53.94 14.82
N SER A 666 -24.98 52.64 15.10
CA SER A 666 -25.55 51.97 16.32
C SER A 666 -26.92 52.31 16.97
N ARG A 667 -27.79 51.29 17.18
CA ARG A 667 -28.28 50.71 18.48
C ARG A 667 -29.56 49.84 18.36
N ASP A 668 -29.67 48.80 19.19
CA ASP A 668 -30.75 47.78 19.31
C ASP A 668 -31.90 48.18 20.31
N PRO A 669 -32.84 47.29 20.74
CA PRO A 669 -33.91 46.50 20.06
C PRO A 669 -35.33 46.85 20.64
N PRO A 670 -36.48 46.09 20.49
CA PRO A 670 -36.75 44.81 21.21
C PRO A 670 -37.77 43.77 20.60
N GLU A 671 -37.69 42.52 21.12
CA GLU A 671 -38.73 41.51 21.50
C GLU A 671 -39.96 41.01 20.66
N ALA A 672 -40.21 39.69 20.83
CA ALA A 672 -41.50 38.94 20.90
C ALA A 672 -42.36 38.63 19.64
N SER A 673 -43.14 37.52 19.55
CA SER A 673 -43.13 36.17 20.18
C SER A 673 -44.21 35.23 19.56
N THR A 674 -44.00 33.89 19.58
CA THR A 674 -45.03 32.79 19.44
C THR A 674 -45.88 32.71 18.11
N SER A 675 -46.56 31.63 17.68
CA SER A 675 -46.76 30.25 18.16
C SER A 675 -47.16 29.28 17.01
N SER A 676 -46.68 28.03 17.08
CA SER A 676 -47.37 26.71 16.97
C SER A 676 -48.64 26.41 16.11
N ARG A 677 -48.60 25.21 15.46
CA ARG A 677 -49.64 24.16 15.20
C ARG A 677 -49.56 23.65 13.74
N LEU A 678 -49.32 22.37 13.40
CA LEU A 678 -49.91 21.04 13.70
C LEU A 678 -51.19 20.64 12.90
N ALA A 679 -51.10 19.46 12.29
CA ALA A 679 -52.16 18.45 12.00
C ALA A 679 -52.97 18.47 10.67
N SER A 680 -52.50 17.64 9.72
CA SER A 680 -53.20 16.50 9.07
C SER A 680 -54.61 16.60 8.43
N ARG A 681 -54.70 16.12 7.17
CA ARG A 681 -55.70 15.22 6.52
C ARG A 681 -55.32 15.10 5.03
N SER A 682 -55.06 13.94 4.39
CA SER A 682 -55.98 12.85 3.96
C SER A 682 -57.21 13.39 3.18
N ASP A 683 -57.59 12.92 1.98
CA ASP A 683 -57.25 11.66 1.28
C ASP A 683 -57.69 11.68 -0.21
N LEU A 684 -57.45 10.58 -0.95
CA LEU A 684 -58.13 10.13 -2.20
C LEU A 684 -57.78 10.71 -3.59
N THR A 685 -56.90 9.97 -4.28
CA THR A 685 -57.08 9.34 -5.62
C THR A 685 -57.81 10.06 -6.79
N GLN A 686 -57.09 10.28 -7.90
CA GLN A 686 -57.26 9.57 -9.20
C GLN A 686 -56.24 10.07 -10.25
N GLY A 687 -55.95 9.24 -11.26
CA GLY A 687 -55.21 9.59 -12.49
C GLY A 687 -55.51 8.57 -13.59
N PRO A 688 -54.85 8.59 -14.76
CA PRO A 688 -53.98 9.61 -15.37
C PRO A 688 -54.66 10.30 -16.58
N PRO A 689 -53.97 11.20 -17.32
CA PRO A 689 -53.46 10.76 -18.63
C PRO A 689 -52.13 11.39 -19.08
N SER A 690 -51.55 10.83 -20.14
CA SER A 690 -50.44 11.35 -20.95
C SER A 690 -50.62 10.84 -22.39
N PRO A 691 -49.89 11.32 -23.42
CA PRO A 691 -49.01 12.50 -23.50
C PRO A 691 -49.33 13.43 -24.71
N SER A 692 -48.70 14.61 -24.78
CA SER A 692 -48.62 15.41 -26.02
C SER A 692 -47.19 15.90 -26.28
N ARG A 693 -46.79 15.89 -27.56
CA ARG A 693 -45.41 16.10 -28.06
C ARG A 693 -45.16 17.53 -28.54
N VAL A 694 -44.02 18.10 -28.15
CA VAL A 694 -43.15 19.03 -28.93
C VAL A 694 -41.73 18.82 -28.39
N GLY A 695 -40.61 18.77 -29.13
CA GLY A 695 -40.37 18.74 -30.58
C GLY A 695 -38.86 18.97 -30.81
N PHE A 696 -38.09 17.90 -31.08
CA PHE A 696 -36.63 17.98 -31.28
C PHE A 696 -36.25 17.77 -32.75
N ALA A 697 -35.18 18.46 -33.19
CA ALA A 697 -34.70 18.46 -34.57
C ALA A 697 -34.07 17.11 -35.00
N ALA A 698 -34.17 16.80 -36.30
CA ALA A 698 -33.70 15.54 -36.89
C ALA A 698 -32.25 15.63 -37.45
N PRO A 699 -31.48 14.53 -37.43
CA PRO A 699 -30.18 14.44 -38.09
C PRO A 699 -30.30 14.15 -39.60
N PRO A 700 -29.24 14.40 -40.41
CA PRO A 700 -29.26 14.15 -41.85
C PRO A 700 -29.14 12.65 -42.23
N PRO A 701 -29.58 12.26 -43.45
CA PRO A 701 -29.62 10.86 -43.89
C PRO A 701 -28.25 10.32 -44.39
N PRO A 702 -28.05 9.00 -44.41
CA PRO A 702 -26.84 8.36 -44.93
C PRO A 702 -26.83 8.26 -46.48
N PRO A 703 -25.65 8.20 -47.12
CA PRO A 703 -25.54 7.93 -48.56
C PRO A 703 -25.71 6.43 -48.91
N ASP A 704 -26.31 6.18 -50.07
CA ASP A 704 -26.69 4.86 -50.59
C ASP A 704 -25.53 4.10 -51.26
N LEU A 705 -25.58 2.77 -51.24
CA LEU A 705 -24.58 1.85 -51.81
C LEU A 705 -25.20 0.97 -52.91
N SER A 706 -25.20 1.44 -54.15
CA SER A 706 -25.25 0.54 -55.32
C SER A 706 -24.66 1.13 -56.61
N ARG A 707 -23.52 0.58 -57.06
CA ARG A 707 -23.16 0.24 -58.46
C ARG A 707 -21.66 -0.01 -58.64
N SER A 708 -21.32 -1.18 -59.17
CA SER A 708 -20.08 -1.45 -59.92
C SER A 708 -20.40 -1.42 -61.43
N PRO A 709 -19.42 -1.11 -62.31
CA PRO A 709 -18.73 -2.20 -63.02
C PRO A 709 -17.26 -1.94 -63.49
N SER A 710 -16.46 -3.01 -63.49
CA SER A 710 -15.49 -3.46 -64.53
C SER A 710 -14.25 -2.61 -64.94
N PRO A 711 -13.17 -3.23 -65.53
CA PRO A 711 -11.79 -2.70 -65.42
C PRO A 711 -10.99 -2.49 -66.74
N SER A 712 -9.70 -2.08 -66.59
CA SER A 712 -8.52 -2.24 -67.50
C SER A 712 -8.19 -1.10 -68.50
N PRO A 713 -6.92 -0.97 -69.01
CA PRO A 713 -5.59 -1.46 -68.55
C PRO A 713 -4.41 -0.42 -68.66
N ALA A 714 -3.17 -0.91 -68.44
CA ALA A 714 -1.85 -0.34 -68.83
C ALA A 714 -1.27 0.84 -67.98
N GLN A 715 0.06 1.02 -67.78
CA GLN A 715 1.26 0.32 -68.31
C GLN A 715 2.49 0.48 -67.37
N ARG A 716 3.48 -0.43 -67.45
CA ARG A 716 4.89 -0.21 -66.99
C ARG A 716 5.77 0.07 -68.22
N PRO A 717 6.91 0.79 -68.09
CA PRO A 717 8.22 0.13 -67.94
C PRO A 717 9.14 0.87 -66.93
N GLY A 718 10.36 0.46 -66.60
CA GLY A 718 11.18 -0.71 -66.97
C GLY A 718 12.54 -0.63 -66.25
N SER A 719 13.25 -1.75 -66.10
CA SER A 719 14.55 -1.82 -65.42
C SER A 719 15.73 -1.67 -66.39
N VAL A 720 16.86 -1.13 -65.91
CA VAL A 720 18.18 -1.21 -66.57
C VAL A 720 19.24 -1.62 -65.55
N LEU A 721 20.25 -2.36 -66.02
CA LEU A 721 21.19 -3.16 -65.21
C LEU A 721 22.64 -2.82 -65.60
N ARG A 722 23.63 -3.20 -64.76
CA ARG A 722 25.10 -3.30 -65.07
C ARG A 722 25.84 -1.93 -65.18
N GLN A 723 27.15 -1.74 -64.94
CA GLN A 723 28.35 -2.61 -64.75
C GLN A 723 29.23 -2.03 -63.59
N ARG A 724 29.93 -2.79 -62.72
CA ARG A 724 31.15 -3.64 -62.85
C ARG A 724 32.51 -2.88 -62.88
N ASN A 725 33.20 -2.91 -61.72
CA ASN A 725 34.65 -2.78 -61.44
C ASN A 725 35.59 -1.92 -62.33
N GLY A 726 36.28 -0.97 -61.68
CA GLY A 726 37.61 -0.47 -62.06
C GLY A 726 38.51 -0.36 -60.83
N LYS A 727 39.76 -0.86 -60.90
CA LYS A 727 40.69 -0.96 -59.76
C LYS A 727 42.06 -0.43 -60.17
N GLN A 728 42.55 0.66 -59.57
CA GLN A 728 43.96 1.08 -59.71
C GLN A 728 44.47 1.86 -58.51
N ARG A 729 45.79 1.80 -58.28
CA ARG A 729 46.51 2.22 -57.05
C ARG A 729 47.64 3.21 -57.39
N SER A 730 47.86 4.19 -56.50
CA SER A 730 49.18 4.72 -56.06
C SER A 730 48.90 5.63 -54.85
N ARG A 731 49.40 5.37 -53.62
CA ARG A 731 50.77 5.63 -53.09
C ARG A 731 51.14 7.13 -53.16
N ASP A 732 51.62 7.79 -52.09
CA ASP A 732 52.33 7.31 -50.88
C ASP A 732 51.90 7.95 -49.53
N GLU A 733 52.61 7.56 -48.46
CA GLU A 733 52.38 7.67 -47.00
C GLU A 733 52.69 9.07 -46.38
N PRO A 734 52.28 9.38 -45.12
CA PRO A 734 52.97 8.83 -43.93
C PRO A 734 52.11 8.39 -42.72
N GLU A 735 52.66 7.44 -41.96
CA GLU A 735 52.36 7.07 -40.55
C GLU A 735 52.51 8.29 -39.57
N ARG A 736 52.07 8.33 -38.29
CA ARG A 736 51.54 7.34 -37.31
C ARG A 736 50.93 8.07 -36.08
N ARG A 737 49.99 7.44 -35.36
CA ARG A 737 50.07 7.14 -33.89
C ARG A 737 48.75 6.55 -33.37
N ASP A 738 48.61 5.22 -33.46
CA ASP A 738 47.51 4.50 -32.83
C ASP A 738 47.73 4.29 -31.32
N GLY A 739 46.65 4.42 -30.56
CA GLY A 739 46.62 4.23 -29.12
C GLY A 739 46.67 2.75 -28.69
N TRP A 740 47.36 2.50 -27.59
CA TRP A 740 47.57 1.20 -26.93
C TRP A 740 46.31 0.36 -26.65
N ALA A 741 45.11 0.96 -26.64
CA ALA A 741 43.85 0.32 -26.27
C ALA A 741 43.39 -0.80 -27.23
N VAL A 742 43.77 -0.75 -28.52
CA VAL A 742 43.25 -1.71 -29.53
C VAL A 742 43.96 -3.07 -29.48
N ARG A 743 45.15 -3.17 -28.86
CA ARG A 743 45.88 -4.45 -28.72
C ARG A 743 45.50 -5.30 -27.50
N PHE A 744 44.66 -4.80 -26.60
CA PHE A 744 44.27 -5.51 -25.38
C PHE A 744 42.98 -6.33 -25.50
N LYS A 745 42.22 -6.21 -26.60
CA LYS A 745 40.90 -6.84 -26.72
C LYS A 745 40.92 -8.30 -27.17
N ASP A 746 41.99 -8.74 -27.83
CA ASP A 746 42.07 -10.07 -28.49
C ASP A 746 42.93 -11.11 -27.73
N GLN A 747 43.27 -10.86 -26.46
CA GLN A 747 44.00 -11.83 -25.60
C GLN A 747 43.36 -12.05 -24.20
N LEU A 748 42.11 -11.64 -24.00
CA LEU A 748 41.33 -11.91 -22.78
C LEU A 748 40.11 -12.82 -23.00
N PRO A 749 40.29 -14.06 -23.50
CA PRO A 749 39.35 -15.16 -23.24
C PRO A 749 40.04 -16.36 -22.57
N GLN A 750 40.68 -16.13 -21.41
CA GLN A 750 41.11 -17.16 -20.45
C GLN A 750 41.49 -16.50 -19.11
N MET A 751 41.12 -17.13 -17.99
CA MET A 751 41.31 -16.65 -16.60
C MET A 751 40.37 -15.55 -16.06
N ALA A 752 39.14 -15.47 -16.58
CA ALA A 752 38.00 -15.11 -15.73
C ALA A 752 37.35 -16.44 -15.27
N PHE A 753 37.48 -16.77 -13.98
CA PHE A 753 36.71 -17.86 -13.38
C PHE A 753 35.41 -17.28 -12.83
N GLU A 754 34.36 -17.24 -13.65
CA GLU A 754 33.01 -17.24 -13.11
C GLU A 754 32.82 -18.56 -12.36
N LEU A 755 32.62 -18.49 -11.05
CA LEU A 755 31.98 -19.58 -10.32
C LEU A 755 30.54 -19.63 -10.81
N GLU A 756 30.29 -20.56 -11.72
CA GLU A 756 28.99 -20.79 -12.35
C GLU A 756 27.93 -20.97 -11.26
N ASN A 757 27.07 -19.95 -11.06
CA ASN A 757 26.02 -19.95 -10.04
C ASN A 757 24.88 -20.88 -10.46
N LYS A 758 25.18 -22.18 -10.49
CA LYS A 758 24.20 -23.25 -10.61
C LYS A 758 23.30 -23.16 -9.39
N GLY A 759 21.99 -23.23 -9.61
CA GLY A 759 21.00 -23.15 -8.55
C GLY A 759 21.15 -24.21 -7.44
N SER A 760 22.02 -25.21 -7.59
CA SER A 760 22.48 -26.08 -6.50
C SER A 760 23.27 -25.31 -5.43
N VAL A 761 24.28 -24.51 -5.79
CA VAL A 761 25.15 -23.82 -4.82
C VAL A 761 24.35 -22.81 -3.98
N ALA A 762 23.48 -22.03 -4.63
CA ALA A 762 22.57 -21.13 -3.94
C ALA A 762 21.52 -21.88 -3.09
N ARG A 763 21.04 -23.06 -3.52
CA ARG A 763 20.17 -23.91 -2.69
C ARG A 763 20.90 -24.46 -1.48
N ASP A 764 22.15 -24.88 -1.62
CA ASP A 764 22.92 -25.50 -0.54
C ASP A 764 23.31 -24.45 0.51
N HIS A 765 23.67 -23.23 0.10
CA HIS A 765 23.81 -22.08 1.02
C HIS A 765 22.49 -21.77 1.73
N LEU A 766 21.37 -21.65 1.01
CA LEU A 766 20.05 -21.41 1.62
C LEU A 766 19.59 -22.58 2.50
N ALA A 767 20.01 -23.82 2.23
CA ALA A 767 19.73 -24.99 3.06
C ALA A 767 20.56 -24.96 4.35
N GLY A 768 21.84 -24.58 4.26
CA GLY A 768 22.71 -24.35 5.42
C GLY A 768 22.15 -23.25 6.33
N GLU A 769 21.77 -22.11 5.76
CA GLU A 769 21.20 -20.98 6.50
C GLU A 769 19.85 -21.35 7.16
N ARG A 770 18.94 -22.01 6.44
CA ARG A 770 17.68 -22.53 7.03
C ARG A 770 17.93 -23.54 8.15
N THR A 771 18.96 -24.38 8.01
CA THR A 771 19.32 -25.37 9.02
C THR A 771 19.86 -24.67 10.26
N PHE A 772 20.80 -23.73 10.11
CA PHE A 772 21.31 -22.87 11.19
C PHE A 772 20.17 -22.17 11.94
N LEU A 773 19.27 -21.49 11.21
CA LEU A 773 18.13 -20.79 11.80
C LEU A 773 17.13 -21.75 12.49
N ALA A 774 16.93 -22.96 11.96
CA ALA A 774 16.07 -23.98 12.57
C ALA A 774 16.64 -24.50 13.90
N TRP A 775 17.95 -24.77 13.97
CA TRP A 775 18.61 -25.17 15.21
C TRP A 775 18.66 -24.01 16.23
N LEU A 776 18.99 -22.79 15.81
CA LEU A 776 19.00 -21.60 16.66
C LEU A 776 17.62 -21.35 17.29
N ARG A 777 16.54 -21.41 16.49
CA ARG A 777 15.15 -21.29 16.97
C ARG A 777 14.79 -22.42 17.95
N SER A 778 15.28 -23.63 17.72
CA SER A 778 15.02 -24.78 18.59
C SER A 778 15.75 -24.67 19.93
N SER A 779 17.02 -24.23 19.92
CA SER A 779 17.79 -23.89 21.12
C SER A 779 17.11 -22.80 21.95
N LEU A 780 16.76 -21.67 21.33
CA LEU A 780 16.03 -20.58 21.99
C LEU A 780 14.70 -21.06 22.59
N SER A 781 13.95 -21.90 21.87
CA SER A 781 12.69 -22.48 22.37
C SER A 781 12.92 -23.37 23.61
N LEU A 782 13.94 -24.22 23.59
CA LEU A 782 14.31 -25.07 24.74
C LEU A 782 14.75 -24.24 25.95
N ALA A 783 15.53 -23.18 25.73
CA ALA A 783 15.92 -22.24 26.78
C ALA A 783 14.71 -21.52 27.39
N SER A 784 13.79 -21.00 26.57
CA SER A 784 12.56 -20.36 27.04
C SER A 784 11.67 -21.32 27.84
N ILE A 785 11.51 -22.58 27.39
CA ILE A 785 10.75 -23.60 28.13
C ILE A 785 11.44 -23.94 29.46
N GLY A 786 12.77 -24.10 29.46
CA GLY A 786 13.55 -24.36 30.68
C GLY A 786 13.42 -23.23 31.72
N ILE A 787 13.48 -21.97 31.27
CA ILE A 787 13.26 -20.80 32.13
C ILE A 787 11.81 -20.79 32.63
N ALA A 788 10.81 -20.99 31.77
CA ALA A 788 9.40 -21.00 32.15
C ALA A 788 9.09 -22.08 33.20
N ILE A 789 9.61 -23.30 33.03
CA ILE A 789 9.50 -24.38 34.03
C ILE A 789 10.17 -23.97 35.34
N THR A 790 11.38 -23.39 35.28
CA THR A 790 12.10 -22.93 36.48
C THR A 790 11.33 -21.87 37.27
N GLN A 791 10.56 -21.00 36.60
CA GLN A 791 9.75 -19.96 37.23
C GLN A 791 8.38 -20.49 37.72
N LEU A 792 7.72 -21.35 36.93
CA LEU A 792 6.40 -21.90 37.26
C LEU A 792 6.42 -22.65 38.61
N PHE A 793 7.46 -23.44 38.86
CA PHE A 793 7.64 -24.17 40.12
C PHE A 793 8.14 -23.29 41.30
N ARG A 794 8.47 -22.01 41.09
CA ARG A 794 8.81 -21.06 42.17
C ARG A 794 7.60 -20.34 42.77
N LEU A 795 6.42 -20.40 42.13
CA LEU A 795 5.25 -19.68 42.61
C LEU A 795 4.74 -20.20 43.98
N PRO A 796 4.17 -19.33 44.84
CA PRO A 796 3.42 -19.75 46.01
C PRO A 796 2.11 -20.43 45.60
N SER A 797 1.96 -21.72 45.90
CA SER A 797 0.68 -22.41 45.75
C SER A 797 -0.29 -21.95 46.83
N THR A 798 -1.31 -21.18 46.47
CA THR A 798 -2.48 -20.96 47.33
C THR A 798 -3.26 -22.25 47.48
N THR A 799 -3.51 -22.67 48.71
CA THR A 799 -4.10 -23.97 49.05
C THR A 799 -5.52 -24.13 48.49
N THR A 800 -5.79 -25.24 47.81
CA THR A 800 -7.14 -25.78 47.68
C THR A 800 -7.06 -27.30 47.80
N THR A 801 -7.72 -27.83 48.82
CA THR A 801 -7.71 -29.26 49.16
C THR A 801 -8.65 -30.05 48.26
N GLY A 802 -8.09 -30.99 47.49
CA GLY A 802 -8.86 -31.97 46.71
C GLY A 802 -8.15 -33.32 46.74
N THR A 803 -8.76 -34.32 47.39
CA THR A 803 -8.22 -35.67 47.54
C THR A 803 -8.56 -36.55 46.34
N HIS A 804 -7.57 -36.93 45.54
CA HIS A 804 -7.67 -38.11 44.68
C HIS A 804 -6.39 -38.94 44.72
N SER A 805 -6.56 -40.25 44.90
CA SER A 805 -5.51 -41.25 44.90
C SER A 805 -5.06 -41.58 43.47
N SER A 806 -3.75 -41.69 43.26
CA SER A 806 -3.17 -42.24 42.03
C SER A 806 -2.07 -43.23 42.38
N SER A 807 -2.09 -44.38 41.72
CA SER A 807 -1.11 -45.46 41.85
C SER A 807 0.26 -45.10 41.28
N SER A 808 1.31 -45.67 41.87
CA SER A 808 2.71 -45.46 41.47
C SER A 808 3.03 -46.12 40.12
N PRO A 809 3.89 -45.47 39.32
CA PRO A 809 4.96 -46.19 38.63
C PRO A 809 6.30 -45.43 38.77
N THR A 810 7.14 -45.83 39.72
CA THR A 810 8.49 -45.27 39.91
C THR A 810 9.55 -46.34 39.71
N SER A 811 9.82 -46.70 38.46
CA SER A 811 10.89 -47.65 38.10
C SER A 811 11.30 -47.58 36.61
N SER A 812 11.68 -46.41 36.09
CA SER A 812 12.49 -46.27 34.84
C SER A 812 12.82 -44.82 34.40
N LEU A 813 13.24 -43.92 35.32
CA LEU A 813 13.80 -42.61 34.93
C LEU A 813 15.18 -42.34 35.55
N SER A 814 16.17 -43.08 35.06
CA SER A 814 17.60 -42.74 35.21
C SER A 814 18.37 -43.13 33.95
N ALA A 815 17.99 -42.55 32.80
CA ALA A 815 18.84 -42.56 31.62
C ALA A 815 20.13 -41.81 31.96
N ASN A 816 21.28 -42.47 31.78
CA ASN A 816 22.57 -41.91 32.14
C ASN A 816 23.01 -40.96 31.00
N LEU A 817 22.78 -39.65 31.16
CA LEU A 817 22.87 -38.67 30.07
C LEU A 817 24.29 -38.58 29.52
N THR A 818 25.29 -38.74 30.39
CA THR A 818 26.73 -38.85 30.05
C THR A 818 27.01 -40.02 29.11
N ALA A 819 26.35 -41.17 29.29
CA ALA A 819 26.53 -42.34 28.42
C ALA A 819 25.86 -42.16 27.05
N ALA A 820 24.72 -41.46 26.99
CA ALA A 820 24.03 -41.14 25.74
C ALA A 820 24.81 -40.12 24.88
N LEU A 821 25.61 -39.24 25.50
CA LEU A 821 26.38 -38.18 24.84
C LEU A 821 27.86 -38.53 24.59
N ALA A 822 28.35 -39.64 25.14
CA ALA A 822 29.74 -40.08 24.97
C ALA A 822 30.22 -40.17 23.48
N PRO A 823 29.42 -40.68 22.51
CA PRO A 823 29.83 -40.71 21.11
C PRO A 823 29.97 -39.30 20.47
N LEU A 824 29.30 -38.31 21.03
CA LEU A 824 29.32 -36.92 20.56
C LEU A 824 30.53 -36.17 21.14
N LEU A 825 30.84 -36.40 22.42
CA LEU A 825 32.02 -35.84 23.08
C LEU A 825 33.33 -36.37 22.48
N SER A 826 33.36 -37.63 22.04
CA SER A 826 34.52 -38.19 21.32
C SER A 826 34.71 -37.60 19.92
N ALA A 827 33.64 -37.12 19.28
CA ALA A 827 33.70 -36.48 17.96
C ALA A 827 34.13 -35.01 18.02
N TYR A 828 33.90 -34.32 19.15
CA TYR A 828 34.15 -32.88 19.32
C TYR A 828 34.92 -32.56 20.62
N PRO A 829 36.25 -32.74 20.66
CA PRO A 829 37.07 -32.59 21.88
C PRO A 829 36.98 -31.22 22.56
N GLN A 830 36.66 -30.16 21.81
CA GLN A 830 36.41 -28.82 22.34
C GLN A 830 35.20 -28.74 23.31
N LEU A 831 34.29 -29.72 23.29
CA LEU A 831 33.13 -29.77 24.17
C LEU A 831 33.41 -30.46 25.52
N THR A 832 34.63 -30.98 25.76
CA THR A 832 34.97 -31.71 27.00
C THR A 832 34.71 -30.88 28.28
N ALA A 833 34.80 -29.55 28.21
CA ALA A 833 34.48 -28.66 29.33
C ALA A 833 32.99 -28.69 29.77
N LEU A 834 32.07 -29.14 28.91
CA LEU A 834 30.66 -29.34 29.26
C LEU A 834 30.42 -30.65 30.02
N GLN A 835 31.34 -31.61 29.97
CA GLN A 835 31.15 -32.91 30.60
C GLN A 835 31.02 -32.78 32.13
N SER A 836 31.85 -31.96 32.78
CA SER A 836 31.76 -31.70 34.21
C SER A 836 30.46 -30.98 34.61
N VAL A 837 29.93 -30.11 33.73
CA VAL A 837 28.64 -29.43 33.93
C VAL A 837 27.48 -30.42 33.81
N LEU A 838 27.52 -31.31 32.81
CA LEU A 838 26.53 -32.36 32.62
C LEU A 838 26.54 -33.39 33.76
N GLU A 839 27.72 -33.80 34.23
CA GLU A 839 27.88 -34.68 35.39
C GLU A 839 27.39 -34.03 36.69
N SER A 840 27.66 -32.74 36.88
CA SER A 840 27.11 -31.95 37.99
C SER A 840 25.57 -31.88 37.95
N GLN A 841 24.97 -31.63 36.78
CA GLN A 841 23.51 -31.61 36.62
C GLN A 841 22.87 -33.01 36.77
N GLN A 842 23.54 -34.07 36.31
CA GLN A 842 23.13 -35.47 36.54
C GLN A 842 23.08 -35.78 38.05
N ALA A 843 24.06 -35.30 38.83
CA ALA A 843 24.10 -35.46 40.28
C ALA A 843 23.00 -34.63 40.99
N GLU A 844 22.77 -33.38 40.59
CA GLU A 844 21.66 -32.56 41.13
C GLU A 844 20.29 -33.16 40.83
N PHE A 845 20.09 -33.70 39.62
CA PHE A 845 18.84 -34.39 39.24
C PHE A 845 18.64 -35.67 40.06
N ALA A 846 19.67 -36.49 40.25
CA ALA A 846 19.61 -37.68 41.09
C ALA A 846 19.29 -37.35 42.56
N ALA A 847 19.91 -36.31 43.12
CA ALA A 847 19.62 -35.82 44.47
C ALA A 847 18.18 -35.28 44.59
N ALA A 848 17.67 -34.58 43.58
CA ALA A 848 16.28 -34.11 43.54
C ALA A 848 15.29 -35.28 43.48
N VAL A 849 15.54 -36.31 42.66
CA VAL A 849 14.70 -37.52 42.59
C VAL A 849 14.68 -38.27 43.93
N ALA A 850 15.83 -38.39 44.61
CA ALA A 850 15.90 -38.96 45.95
C ALA A 850 15.10 -38.16 47.00
N ALA A 851 15.18 -36.82 46.95
CA ALA A 851 14.39 -35.95 47.83
C ALA A 851 12.87 -36.04 47.56
N VAL A 852 12.46 -36.23 46.31
CA VAL A 852 11.05 -36.41 45.91
C VAL A 852 10.49 -37.74 46.40
N ALA A 853 11.31 -38.79 46.47
CA ALA A 853 10.92 -40.08 47.04
C ALA A 853 10.69 -40.02 48.57
N ALA A 854 11.39 -39.14 49.28
CA ALA A 854 11.34 -39.02 50.74
C ALA A 854 10.26 -38.04 51.28
N ALA A 855 9.68 -37.18 50.45
CA ALA A 855 8.81 -36.09 50.92
C ALA A 855 7.31 -36.45 51.01
N GLY A 856 6.69 -36.09 52.14
CA GLY A 856 5.24 -36.09 52.33
C GLY A 856 4.51 -35.02 51.50
N ASN A 857 3.18 -35.13 51.40
CA ASN A 857 2.38 -34.37 50.42
C ASN A 857 2.53 -32.83 50.48
N SER A 858 2.34 -32.21 49.31
CA SER A 858 2.37 -30.76 48.97
C SER A 858 3.73 -30.10 48.64
N THR A 859 4.88 -30.57 49.14
CA THR A 859 6.19 -30.05 48.70
C THR A 859 6.83 -30.82 47.54
N LYS A 860 6.25 -31.96 47.15
CA LYS A 860 6.84 -32.98 46.25
C LYS A 860 7.35 -32.53 44.88
N TYR A 861 6.96 -31.37 44.34
CA TYR A 861 7.33 -30.95 42.98
C TYR A 861 8.18 -29.67 42.90
N ARG A 862 8.35 -28.93 44.01
CA ARG A 862 9.13 -27.68 44.02
C ARG A 862 10.61 -27.88 43.69
N TYR A 863 11.15 -29.02 44.09
CA TYR A 863 12.57 -29.36 43.91
C TYR A 863 12.89 -29.84 42.49
N LEU A 864 11.89 -30.18 41.67
CA LEU A 864 12.06 -30.69 40.30
C LEU A 864 12.18 -29.57 39.25
N GLY A 865 11.61 -28.39 39.49
CA GLY A 865 11.60 -27.30 38.52
C GLY A 865 13.00 -26.77 38.16
N LYS A 866 13.92 -26.68 39.14
CA LYS A 866 15.31 -26.27 38.91
C LYS A 866 16.09 -27.26 38.02
N PRO A 867 16.22 -28.56 38.36
CA PRO A 867 17.02 -29.48 37.57
C PRO A 867 16.40 -29.81 36.20
N ILE A 868 15.06 -29.86 36.07
CA ILE A 868 14.42 -30.03 34.75
C ILE A 868 14.65 -28.80 33.87
N GLY A 869 14.43 -27.59 34.42
CA GLY A 869 14.68 -26.34 33.70
C GLY A 869 16.15 -26.15 33.33
N GLY A 870 17.06 -26.47 34.26
CA GLY A 870 18.51 -26.48 34.04
C GLY A 870 18.93 -27.45 32.94
N THR A 871 18.38 -28.67 32.92
CA THR A 871 18.65 -29.66 31.85
C THR A 871 18.24 -29.15 30.47
N LEU A 872 17.08 -28.50 30.34
CA LEU A 872 16.61 -27.93 29.07
C LEU A 872 17.48 -26.73 28.62
N ILE A 873 17.96 -25.92 29.55
CA ILE A 873 18.90 -24.82 29.27
C ILE A 873 20.28 -25.37 28.88
N ALA A 874 20.77 -26.42 29.54
CA ALA A 874 22.02 -27.09 29.18
C ALA A 874 21.96 -27.71 27.78
N LEU A 875 20.85 -28.40 27.45
CA LEU A 875 20.62 -28.92 26.09
C LEU A 875 20.54 -27.79 25.06
N ALA A 876 19.86 -26.67 25.37
CA ALA A 876 19.84 -25.49 24.49
C ALA A 876 21.24 -24.94 24.21
N LEU A 877 22.10 -24.85 25.23
CA LEU A 877 23.49 -24.42 25.09
C LEU A 877 24.33 -25.41 24.27
N VAL A 878 24.16 -26.71 24.47
CA VAL A 878 24.83 -27.75 23.65
C VAL A 878 24.42 -27.62 22.19
N PHE A 879 23.12 -27.48 21.88
CA PHE A 879 22.67 -27.26 20.50
C PHE A 879 23.22 -25.96 19.90
N LEU A 880 23.27 -24.88 20.67
CA LEU A 880 23.84 -23.60 20.22
C LEU A 880 25.34 -23.73 19.90
N LEU A 881 26.10 -24.42 20.75
CA LEU A 881 27.54 -24.61 20.59
C LEU A 881 27.88 -25.55 19.43
N LEU A 882 27.08 -26.60 19.20
CA LEU A 882 27.20 -27.46 18.01
C LEU A 882 26.98 -26.66 16.71
N VAL A 883 25.94 -25.83 16.69
CA VAL A 883 25.65 -24.94 15.54
C VAL A 883 26.78 -23.94 15.28
N CYS A 884 27.34 -23.34 16.34
CA CYS A 884 28.51 -22.47 16.21
C CYS A 884 29.75 -23.24 15.75
N ALA A 885 29.95 -24.48 16.19
CA ALA A 885 31.07 -25.32 15.79
C ALA A 885 30.99 -25.71 14.30
N ASP A 886 29.83 -26.14 13.81
CA ASP A 886 29.61 -26.44 12.39
C ASP A 886 29.74 -25.18 11.53
N ALA A 887 29.17 -24.04 11.95
CA ALA A 887 29.30 -22.77 11.25
C ALA A 887 30.77 -22.32 11.14
N LEU A 888 31.56 -22.49 12.21
CA LEU A 888 33.00 -22.22 12.20
C LEU A 888 33.78 -23.21 11.34
N ALA A 889 33.44 -24.51 11.38
CA ALA A 889 34.08 -25.54 10.55
C ALA A 889 33.89 -25.30 9.04
N VAL A 890 32.74 -24.74 8.63
CA VAL A 890 32.46 -24.38 7.24
C VAL A 890 33.07 -23.03 6.85
N HIS A 891 33.01 -22.00 7.72
CA HIS A 891 33.52 -20.66 7.36
C HIS A 891 35.04 -20.48 7.48
N VAL A 892 35.73 -21.14 8.42
CA VAL A 892 37.17 -20.93 8.62
C VAL A 892 38.02 -21.34 7.40
N PRO A 893 37.79 -22.49 6.74
CA PRO A 893 38.51 -22.84 5.50
C PRO A 893 38.27 -21.82 4.38
N ALA A 894 37.00 -21.45 4.14
CA ALA A 894 36.62 -20.52 3.08
C ALA A 894 37.29 -19.14 3.25
N VAL A 895 37.21 -18.54 4.45
CA VAL A 895 37.81 -17.21 4.73
C VAL A 895 39.33 -17.26 4.69
N THR A 896 39.94 -18.41 5.02
CA THR A 896 41.40 -18.58 4.99
C THR A 896 41.92 -18.79 3.56
N ALA A 897 41.17 -19.50 2.71
CA ALA A 897 41.43 -19.62 1.28
C ALA A 897 41.29 -18.24 0.59
N GLU A 898 40.19 -17.53 0.84
CA GLU A 898 39.93 -16.21 0.27
C GLU A 898 40.99 -15.17 0.70
N ARG A 899 41.42 -15.17 1.97
CA ARG A 899 42.56 -14.35 2.43
C ARG A 899 43.88 -14.72 1.74
N ARG A 900 44.22 -16.01 1.60
CA ARG A 900 45.45 -16.43 0.88
C ARG A 900 45.43 -15.99 -0.58
N VAL A 901 44.30 -16.14 -1.27
CA VAL A 901 44.12 -15.69 -2.65
C VAL A 901 44.26 -14.17 -2.75
N CYS A 902 43.61 -13.41 -1.86
CA CYS A 902 43.73 -11.94 -1.83
C CYS A 902 45.16 -11.47 -1.50
N GLU A 903 45.89 -12.17 -0.64
CA GLU A 903 47.27 -11.80 -0.29
C GLU A 903 48.25 -12.12 -1.43
N LEU A 904 48.09 -13.26 -2.12
CA LEU A 904 48.85 -13.58 -3.34
C LEU A 904 48.57 -12.58 -4.47
N LEU A 905 47.30 -12.18 -4.66
CA LEU A 905 46.91 -11.16 -5.63
C LEU A 905 47.50 -9.79 -5.28
N ARG A 906 47.48 -9.36 -4.00
CA ARG A 906 48.14 -8.12 -3.54
C ARG A 906 49.65 -8.15 -3.78
N ARG A 907 50.33 -9.27 -3.53
CA ARG A 907 51.78 -9.42 -3.81
C ARG A 907 52.09 -9.31 -5.30
N ARG A 908 51.18 -9.73 -6.19
CA ARG A 908 51.28 -9.52 -7.65
C ARG A 908 51.01 -8.08 -8.08
N HIS A 909 50.09 -7.39 -7.41
CA HIS A 909 49.66 -6.03 -7.76
C HIS A 909 50.63 -4.92 -7.32
N HIS A 910 51.56 -5.21 -6.41
CA HIS A 910 52.60 -4.30 -5.91
C HIS A 910 53.99 -4.54 -6.53
N GLY A 911 54.06 -4.59 -7.87
CA GLY A 911 55.21 -4.10 -8.67
C GLY A 911 56.59 -4.74 -8.52
N ARG A 912 56.83 -5.68 -7.59
CA ARG A 912 58.13 -6.35 -7.44
C ARG A 912 58.22 -7.53 -8.42
N ARG A 913 59.22 -7.48 -9.31
CA ARG A 913 59.58 -8.59 -10.20
C ARG A 913 60.10 -9.79 -9.39
N LEU A 914 59.20 -10.67 -8.96
CA LEU A 914 59.56 -12.03 -8.56
C LEU A 914 59.67 -12.89 -9.82
N ARG A 915 60.76 -13.67 -9.90
CA ARG A 915 60.93 -14.68 -10.97
C ARG A 915 59.82 -15.73 -10.82
N ARG A 916 59.31 -16.26 -11.94
CA ARG A 916 58.40 -17.41 -11.92
C ARG A 916 59.15 -18.61 -11.34
N ASP A 917 58.75 -19.07 -10.16
CA ASP A 917 59.18 -20.34 -9.59
C ASP A 917 58.02 -21.35 -9.73
N PRO A 918 58.19 -22.52 -10.39
CA PRO A 918 57.08 -23.43 -10.67
C PRO A 918 56.34 -24.00 -9.46
N GLY A 919 56.92 -23.92 -8.25
CA GLY A 919 56.29 -24.41 -7.01
C GLY A 919 54.99 -23.69 -6.63
N ASP A 920 54.89 -22.38 -6.89
CA ASP A 920 53.73 -21.58 -6.49
C ASP A 920 52.44 -21.96 -7.26
N GLU A 921 52.55 -22.33 -8.55
CA GLU A 921 51.38 -22.74 -9.34
C GLU A 921 50.78 -24.07 -8.88
N VAL A 922 51.61 -24.99 -8.35
CA VAL A 922 51.14 -26.27 -7.80
C VAL A 922 50.42 -26.05 -6.47
N SER A 923 50.93 -25.16 -5.60
CA SER A 923 50.29 -24.82 -4.33
C SER A 923 48.95 -24.08 -4.51
N ILE A 924 48.82 -23.24 -5.54
CA ILE A 924 47.56 -22.57 -5.86
C ILE A 924 46.53 -23.58 -6.37
N ARG A 925 46.91 -24.56 -7.21
CA ARG A 925 45.99 -25.60 -7.69
C ARG A 925 45.50 -26.52 -6.58
N SER A 926 46.37 -26.97 -5.66
CA SER A 926 45.93 -27.82 -4.54
C SER A 926 45.02 -27.08 -3.55
N THR A 927 45.25 -25.78 -3.33
CA THR A 927 44.40 -24.93 -2.46
C THR A 927 43.07 -24.51 -3.10
N LEU A 928 42.88 -24.76 -4.41
CA LEU A 928 41.62 -24.53 -5.13
C LEU A 928 40.84 -25.81 -5.45
N GLN A 929 41.40 -26.99 -5.13
CA GLN A 929 40.75 -28.30 -5.28
C GLN A 929 40.28 -28.90 -3.94
N ALA A 930 40.71 -28.32 -2.82
CA ALA A 930 40.29 -28.64 -1.46
C ALA A 930 39.44 -27.50 -0.89
#